data_AF-A0A1H3NKY0-F1
#
_entry.id   AF-A0A1H3NKY0-F1
#
_cell.length_a   1.000
_cell.length_b   1.000
_cell.length_c   1.000
_cell.angle_alpha   90.00
_cell.angle_beta   90.00
_cell.angle_gamma   90.00
#
_symmetry.space_group_name_H-M   'P 1'
#
loop_
_entity.id
_entity.type
_entity.pdbx_description
1 polymer ?
#
loop_
_entity_poly.entity_id
_entity_poly.type
_entity_poly.pdbx_seq_one_letter_code
_entity_poly.pdbx_strand_id
1 'polypeptide(L)'
;MNSGMKRGNQFNSSVIDLIVDWAEVEKTVLVLAATAEPQGIAVLERLVMGITDPLRRLDSLLALSRRAVTGDDHATHELRLTLASIIELAPPACGLFERFAGDDWPMQINTRYNCQGEYHFAANNRAEGEYFNDEPIVLNQTGLVELMLSIMQIYMSEPPRARAEAFDAVLILLAAAGIFTNLAQAYRIGGQRALIRELELVGARGLLKGMSSVGMSSIPSKLNKLGIGNYPKSLFGGNLMPEMPEMPNLPGTKPIEEMLEKIIAKTKERKQWDPDMLDLVFPWWQGDPIQYIPAGWRRFLACQLEASRLISAMTAIPPPVRPVRVTWTEGITSMWFSGYCSGDKLVINGQGFAEIRETVVLLLPFADGCHPFDVPAADWTDTTITITLPAGIVSGPVGFADASYVAAYAAWFAEQNRIAEEIRKLPCYPIVGKFELAKPFRECPPDIGINHLRAGAPIINSFTVNGEVFSVVEPGTPVVLAWTIRNAEQVKLSLITNQGPKFAGSSTLIDPNGSSYDLGSFHGDKPLNAIYELSVTGPCGTVTSRVEVRLRKVPELKIIGAEITQAIQTFRDPNVPSNSIPLVALKDTIVRVYVAVENLGGFKLEGFFPDEVKISGSVEIMGQLLPPLGEARALPSARIERWQTDNTLNFLIPAALATGSKRIRIKAWSVDEIETPPVGVKTRPVTYTFSHHINWIDKVPFKVRYVRISDRSGSELSDQQAREVILRAFDLLATPPTDIAPARVPTWHTSLDLSTKDGISDLLGHIDDQHDCSLSEVIFSDAIFPWGWEDECPDSDGAVWVGITPRSEWGGMAQGFRPFDESRNTAIVPPEQVVAAHEMGHTLKLNHVNSNFNCTGTPEGDYDVLPNDGRIQPGDAFNPRSGRVIDNSTILYDFMTYSCYRWVSRTNWLRVFDKF
;
A
#
# COMPACT_ATOMS: atom_id res chain seq x y z
N MET A 1 24.16 61.18 6.94
CA MET A 1 24.48 60.73 8.32
C MET A 1 23.13 60.43 8.96
N ASN A 2 22.69 59.19 9.24
CA ASN A 2 23.36 57.91 9.42
C ASN A 2 22.60 56.77 8.73
N SER A 3 23.37 55.90 8.07
CA SER A 3 23.07 54.49 7.72
C SER A 3 22.83 53.67 9.01
N GLY A 4 22.09 52.58 9.08
CA GLY A 4 21.67 51.61 8.08
C GLY A 4 21.98 50.21 8.63
N MET A 5 20.96 49.39 8.90
CA MET A 5 21.10 47.93 8.93
C MET A 5 19.71 47.27 8.82
N LYS A 6 19.37 46.84 7.59
CA LYS A 6 18.36 45.83 7.29
C LYS A 6 19.07 44.49 7.13
N ARG A 7 18.61 43.44 7.82
CA ARG A 7 18.58 42.00 7.44
C ARG A 7 17.47 41.38 8.31
N GLY A 8 16.44 40.67 7.85
CA GLY A 8 16.30 39.90 6.62
C GLY A 8 16.87 38.50 6.81
N ASN A 9 16.06 37.58 7.38
CA ASN A 9 16.16 36.12 7.22
C ASN A 9 14.86 35.48 7.77
N GLN A 10 13.86 35.30 6.92
CA GLN A 10 12.75 34.38 7.19
C GLN A 10 13.27 32.97 6.91
N PHE A 11 13.35 32.14 7.95
CA PHE A 11 13.68 30.72 7.83
C PHE A 11 12.53 29.98 7.14
N ASN A 12 12.87 29.19 6.12
CA ASN A 12 11.95 28.39 5.33
C ASN A 12 11.64 27.09 6.11
N SER A 13 10.52 27.01 6.83
CA SER A 13 10.23 25.95 7.82
C SER A 13 9.51 24.71 7.26
N SER A 14 9.92 24.18 6.09
CA SER A 14 9.21 23.05 5.44
C SER A 14 9.98 21.74 5.32
N VAL A 15 11.17 21.64 5.92
CA VAL A 15 11.81 20.34 6.19
C VAL A 15 11.62 20.07 7.68
N ILE A 16 11.09 18.90 8.03
CA ILE A 16 11.20 18.42 9.41
C ILE A 16 12.70 18.22 9.63
N ASP A 17 13.37 19.20 10.23
CA ASP A 17 14.79 19.09 10.55
C ASP A 17 14.93 17.94 11.56
N LEU A 18 15.35 16.79 11.06
CA LEU A 18 15.77 15.63 11.83
C LEU A 18 17.19 15.93 12.36
N ILE A 19 17.53 15.38 13.53
CA ILE A 19 18.91 15.38 14.03
C ILE A 19 19.75 14.45 13.17
N VAL A 20 19.16 13.40 12.58
CA VAL A 20 19.90 12.35 11.87
C VAL A 20 19.65 12.41 10.36
N ASP A 21 20.73 12.42 9.57
CA ASP A 21 20.65 12.16 8.14
C ASP A 21 20.56 10.65 7.88
N TRP A 22 19.33 10.15 7.83
CA TRP A 22 19.05 8.73 7.59
C TRP A 22 19.49 8.22 6.21
N ALA A 23 19.72 9.09 5.24
CA ALA A 23 20.24 8.67 3.94
C ALA A 23 21.71 8.23 4.05
N GLU A 24 22.51 8.93 4.87
CA GLU A 24 23.89 8.55 5.14
C GLU A 24 23.98 7.32 6.07
N VAL A 25 23.03 7.17 6.99
CA VAL A 25 22.87 5.93 7.78
C VAL A 25 22.62 4.73 6.88
N GLU A 26 21.67 4.83 5.95
CA GLU A 26 21.33 3.77 5.00
C GLU A 26 22.52 3.37 4.13
N LYS A 27 23.24 4.32 3.55
CA LYS A 27 24.45 4.06 2.76
C LYS A 27 25.51 3.31 3.56
N THR A 28 25.74 3.73 4.80
CA THR A 28 26.74 3.12 5.69
C THR A 28 26.33 1.70 6.09
N VAL A 29 25.04 1.46 6.40
CA VAL A 29 24.50 0.14 6.74
C VAL A 29 24.57 -0.82 5.54
N LEU A 30 24.25 -0.36 4.33
CA LEU A 30 24.35 -1.18 3.12
C LEU A 30 25.78 -1.69 2.91
N VAL A 31 26.78 -0.83 3.14
CA VAL A 31 28.19 -1.20 2.96
C VAL A 31 28.66 -2.13 4.08
N LEU A 32 28.26 -1.87 5.33
CA LEU A 32 28.51 -2.79 6.45
C LEU A 32 27.93 -4.18 6.13
N ALA A 33 26.73 -4.22 5.57
CA ALA A 33 26.09 -5.48 5.25
C ALA A 33 26.75 -6.23 4.09
N ALA A 34 27.26 -5.50 3.10
CA ALA A 34 28.08 -6.08 2.03
C ALA A 34 29.40 -6.70 2.52
N THR A 35 29.83 -6.39 3.76
CA THR A 35 31.03 -6.97 4.37
C THR A 35 30.75 -8.26 5.18
N ALA A 36 29.48 -8.61 5.41
CA ALA A 36 29.10 -9.73 6.25
C ALA A 36 28.96 -11.04 5.44
N GLU A 37 29.52 -12.13 5.96
CA GLU A 37 29.27 -13.47 5.41
C GLU A 37 27.82 -13.93 5.71
N PRO A 38 27.22 -14.83 4.90
CA PRO A 38 25.84 -15.30 5.08
C PRO A 38 25.54 -15.86 6.49
N GLN A 39 26.50 -16.55 7.11
CA GLN A 39 26.39 -17.06 8.49
C GLN A 39 26.45 -15.96 9.58
N GLY A 40 26.85 -14.73 9.23
CA GLY A 40 27.03 -13.59 10.12
C GLY A 40 25.83 -12.64 10.23
N ILE A 41 24.74 -12.90 9.51
CA ILE A 41 23.60 -11.98 9.37
C ILE A 41 22.97 -11.59 10.72
N ALA A 42 22.74 -12.56 11.62
CA ALA A 42 22.18 -12.28 12.95
C ALA A 42 23.13 -11.49 13.87
N VAL A 43 24.43 -11.46 13.55
CA VAL A 43 25.43 -10.64 14.27
C VAL A 43 25.43 -9.23 13.68
N LEU A 44 25.35 -9.12 12.35
CA LEU A 44 25.23 -7.84 11.65
C LEU A 44 23.95 -7.09 12.04
N GLU A 45 22.79 -7.76 12.08
CA GLU A 45 21.53 -7.11 12.48
C GLU A 45 21.63 -6.52 13.89
N ARG A 46 22.20 -7.28 14.85
CA ARG A 46 22.44 -6.77 16.21
C ARG A 46 23.42 -5.62 16.26
N LEU A 47 24.50 -5.68 15.47
CA LEU A 47 25.47 -4.60 15.37
C LEU A 47 24.82 -3.34 14.83
N VAL A 48 24.14 -3.43 13.69
CA VAL A 48 23.44 -2.32 13.02
C VAL A 48 22.42 -1.69 13.97
N MET A 49 21.55 -2.49 14.57
CA MET A 49 20.56 -1.99 15.53
C MET A 49 21.22 -1.30 16.73
N GLY A 50 22.31 -1.85 17.26
CA GLY A 50 23.04 -1.26 18.38
C GLY A 50 23.67 0.10 18.03
N ILE A 51 24.26 0.23 16.83
CA ILE A 51 24.91 1.48 16.40
C ILE A 51 23.93 2.55 15.91
N THR A 52 22.72 2.17 15.47
CA THR A 52 21.68 3.13 15.04
C THR A 52 20.69 3.52 16.14
N ASP A 53 20.55 2.75 17.22
CA ASP A 53 19.59 3.08 18.30
C ASP A 53 19.83 4.45 18.96
N PRO A 54 21.08 4.88 19.25
CA PRO A 54 21.33 6.22 19.78
C PRO A 54 20.84 7.34 18.85
N LEU A 55 21.03 7.18 17.54
CA LEU A 55 20.57 8.12 16.52
C LEU A 55 19.04 8.24 16.54
N ARG A 56 18.34 7.09 16.57
CA ARG A 56 16.87 7.04 16.66
C ARG A 56 16.33 7.70 17.93
N ARG A 57 17.01 7.51 19.06
CA ARG A 57 16.64 8.13 20.33
C ARG A 57 16.81 9.65 20.29
N LEU A 58 17.86 10.16 19.66
CA LEU A 58 18.05 11.62 19.47
C LEU A 58 16.90 12.26 18.67
N ASP A 59 16.51 11.66 17.54
CA ASP A 59 15.36 12.15 16.76
C ASP A 59 14.04 12.09 17.55
N SER A 60 13.86 11.03 18.33
CA SER A 60 12.67 10.85 19.18
C SER A 60 12.62 11.91 20.28
N LEU A 61 13.75 12.20 20.92
CA LEU A 61 13.87 13.26 21.91
C LEU A 61 13.62 14.64 21.30
N LEU A 62 14.09 14.93 20.09
CA LEU A 62 13.79 16.20 19.41
C LEU A 62 12.28 16.34 19.17
N ALA A 63 11.63 15.31 18.63
CA ALA A 63 10.20 15.34 18.40
C ALA A 63 9.38 15.52 19.69
N LEU A 64 9.76 14.83 20.77
CA LEU A 64 9.13 14.99 22.08
C LEU A 64 9.38 16.38 22.66
N SER A 65 10.61 16.90 22.55
CA SER A 65 10.97 18.22 23.08
C SER A 65 10.24 19.36 22.37
N ARG A 66 10.05 19.30 21.05
CA ARG A 66 9.26 20.28 20.28
C ARG A 66 7.82 20.34 20.79
N ARG A 67 7.18 19.19 20.99
CA ARG A 67 5.81 19.12 21.54
C ARG A 67 5.74 19.62 22.98
N ALA A 68 6.69 19.20 23.82
CA ALA A 68 6.76 19.63 25.21
C ALA A 68 6.91 21.16 25.33
N VAL A 69 7.75 21.81 24.49
CA VAL A 69 7.89 23.28 24.45
C VAL A 69 6.60 24.00 24.06
N THR A 70 5.72 23.36 23.28
CA THR A 70 4.38 23.90 22.93
C THR A 70 3.31 23.70 24.02
N GLY A 71 3.68 23.17 25.19
CA GLY A 71 2.76 22.96 26.31
C GLY A 71 2.06 21.60 26.32
N ASP A 72 2.59 20.61 25.61
CA ASP A 72 2.07 19.23 25.65
C ASP A 72 2.56 18.50 26.92
N ASP A 73 1.69 18.37 27.91
CA ASP A 73 1.99 17.72 29.20
C ASP A 73 2.38 16.24 29.06
N HIS A 74 1.78 15.53 28.10
CA HIS A 74 2.10 14.11 27.87
C HIS A 74 3.50 13.96 27.26
N ALA A 75 3.82 14.77 26.25
CA ALA A 75 5.16 14.79 25.66
C ALA A 75 6.22 15.21 26.70
N THR A 76 5.88 16.13 27.60
CA THR A 76 6.75 16.54 28.72
C THR A 76 7.03 15.38 29.67
N HIS A 77 5.99 14.62 30.03
CA HIS A 77 6.13 13.44 30.89
C HIS A 77 6.96 12.33 30.21
N GLU A 78 6.68 12.02 28.95
CA GLU A 78 7.38 11.00 28.18
C GLU A 78 8.86 11.36 27.94
N LEU A 79 9.14 12.63 27.65
CA LEU A 79 10.51 13.16 27.54
C LEU A 79 11.29 12.91 28.83
N ARG A 80 10.68 13.21 29.99
CA ARG A 80 11.30 13.02 31.31
C ARG A 80 11.61 11.56 31.61
N LEU A 81 10.65 10.67 31.37
CA LEU A 81 10.86 9.22 31.54
C LEU A 81 11.96 8.70 30.61
N THR A 82 11.99 9.17 29.37
CA THR A 82 13.00 8.76 28.39
C THR A 82 14.39 9.20 28.82
N LEU A 83 14.58 10.47 29.21
CA LEU A 83 15.86 11.00 29.69
C LEU A 83 16.32 10.29 30.98
N ALA A 84 15.41 10.04 31.92
CA ALA A 84 15.72 9.29 33.14
C ALA A 84 16.17 7.85 32.84
N SER A 85 15.47 7.16 31.93
CA SER A 85 15.84 5.79 31.54
C SER A 85 17.23 5.72 30.89
N ILE A 86 17.63 6.76 30.15
CA ILE A 86 18.97 6.84 29.55
C ILE A 86 20.03 6.95 30.65
N ILE A 87 19.78 7.77 31.68
CA ILE A 87 20.68 7.91 32.85
C ILE A 87 20.78 6.63 33.66
N GLU A 88 19.66 5.94 33.90
CA GLU A 88 19.67 4.66 34.63
C GLU A 88 20.46 3.57 33.90
N LEU A 89 20.50 3.62 32.58
CA LEU A 89 21.29 2.73 31.72
C LEU A 89 22.75 3.18 31.56
N ALA A 90 23.09 4.40 31.99
CA ALA A 90 24.41 5.02 31.86
C ALA A 90 25.49 4.70 32.92
N PRO A 91 25.31 3.91 34.00
CA PRO A 91 26.40 3.58 34.92
C PRO A 91 27.71 3.00 34.32
N PRO A 92 27.76 2.49 33.06
CA PRO A 92 29.03 2.20 32.37
C PRO A 92 29.65 3.39 31.60
N ALA A 93 28.93 4.51 31.41
CA ALA A 93 29.27 5.57 30.45
C ALA A 93 30.38 6.51 30.92
N CYS A 94 30.57 6.75 32.23
CA CYS A 94 31.69 7.56 32.73
C CYS A 94 33.05 6.92 32.38
N GLY A 95 33.16 5.59 32.50
CA GLY A 95 34.35 4.84 32.07
C GLY A 95 34.48 4.71 30.55
N LEU A 96 33.45 5.09 29.78
CA LEU A 96 33.44 5.14 28.32
C LEU A 96 33.97 6.52 27.85
N PHE A 97 33.52 7.60 28.47
CA PHE A 97 33.95 8.97 28.18
C PHE A 97 35.46 9.17 28.43
N GLU A 98 35.99 8.63 29.52
CA GLU A 98 37.44 8.61 29.79
C GLU A 98 38.24 7.78 28.76
N ARG A 99 37.63 6.79 28.11
CA ARG A 99 38.24 6.00 27.01
C ARG A 99 38.09 6.66 25.64
N PHE A 100 37.07 7.51 25.47
CA PHE A 100 36.84 8.29 24.26
C PHE A 100 37.74 9.53 24.19
N ALA A 101 37.98 10.19 25.33
CA ALA A 101 38.77 11.42 25.44
C ALA A 101 40.30 11.19 25.42
N GLY A 102 40.80 10.20 24.67
CA GLY A 102 42.23 10.11 24.37
C GLY A 102 42.73 11.34 23.61
N ASP A 103 44.04 11.59 23.65
CA ASP A 103 44.67 12.86 23.23
C ASP A 103 44.37 13.34 21.78
N ASP A 104 43.78 12.50 20.92
CA ASP A 104 43.57 12.75 19.49
C ASP A 104 42.11 13.09 19.07
N TRP A 105 41.20 13.42 20.00
CA TRP A 105 39.82 13.77 19.62
C TRP A 105 39.70 15.21 19.06
N PRO A 106 39.13 15.43 17.86
CA PRO A 106 39.12 16.74 17.18
C PRO A 106 38.15 17.77 17.79
N MET A 107 37.33 17.36 18.76
CA MET A 107 36.41 18.23 19.50
C MET A 107 36.81 18.24 20.98
N GLN A 108 37.87 18.96 21.33
CA GLN A 108 38.26 19.16 22.74
C GLN A 108 37.27 20.11 23.43
N ILE A 109 36.12 19.60 23.86
CA ILE A 109 35.36 20.24 24.94
C ILE A 109 36.16 19.95 26.20
N ASN A 110 36.84 20.97 26.74
CA ASN A 110 37.67 20.83 27.94
C ASN A 110 36.79 20.79 29.21
N THR A 111 35.90 19.80 29.28
CA THR A 111 35.20 19.41 30.50
C THR A 111 36.07 18.39 31.22
N ARG A 112 36.84 18.84 32.22
CA ARG A 112 37.31 17.91 33.26
C ARG A 112 36.10 17.51 34.09
N TYR A 113 35.40 16.48 33.64
CA TYR A 113 34.35 15.83 34.39
C TYR A 113 35.05 15.04 35.52
N ASN A 114 35.23 15.67 36.68
CA ASN A 114 35.56 14.91 37.88
C ASN A 114 34.21 14.45 38.45
N CYS A 115 34.01 13.14 38.62
CA CYS A 115 32.76 12.51 39.05
C CYS A 115 32.30 12.89 40.49
N GLN A 116 32.70 14.07 41.00
CA GLN A 116 32.37 14.61 42.32
C GLN A 116 31.64 15.97 42.28
N GLY A 117 31.20 16.46 41.11
CA GLY A 117 30.08 17.41 41.05
C GLY A 117 30.41 18.90 41.29
N GLU A 118 31.47 19.44 40.67
CA GLU A 118 31.65 20.90 40.56
C GLU A 118 31.87 21.34 39.11
N TYR A 119 31.16 22.39 38.68
CA TYR A 119 31.17 22.95 37.33
C TYR A 119 31.99 24.24 37.25
N HIS A 120 32.96 24.30 36.33
CA HIS A 120 33.60 25.56 35.91
C HIS A 120 33.69 25.64 34.37
N PHE A 121 33.10 26.68 33.79
CA PHE A 121 33.22 26.99 32.35
C PHE A 121 34.34 28.01 32.15
N ALA A 122 35.39 27.65 31.40
CA ALA A 122 36.37 28.60 30.88
C ALA A 122 36.71 28.26 29.42
N ALA A 123 36.40 29.19 28.51
CA ALA A 123 36.75 29.07 27.09
C ALA A 123 38.18 29.61 26.88
N ASN A 124 39.09 28.77 26.39
CA ASN A 124 40.40 29.21 25.92
C ASN A 124 40.50 28.96 24.41
N ASN A 125 40.70 30.04 23.65
CA ASN A 125 41.03 30.01 22.24
C ASN A 125 42.53 29.71 22.06
N ARG A 126 42.88 28.47 21.71
CA ARG A 126 44.16 28.15 21.08
C ARG A 126 44.16 26.77 20.43
N ALA A 127 44.06 26.75 19.10
CA ALA A 127 44.78 25.84 18.20
C ALA A 127 44.48 26.27 16.75
N GLU A 128 45.36 27.08 16.17
CA GLU A 128 45.48 27.21 14.72
C GLU A 128 46.27 25.99 14.21
N GLY A 129 45.61 25.13 13.44
CA GLY A 129 46.22 23.99 12.77
C GLY A 129 45.19 23.35 11.86
N GLU A 130 45.44 23.40 10.55
CA GLU A 130 44.60 22.92 9.45
C GLU A 130 44.12 21.47 9.65
N TYR A 131 42.94 21.27 10.25
CA TYR A 131 42.22 19.99 10.19
C TYR A 131 40.71 20.24 10.02
N PHE A 132 40.22 19.88 8.82
CA PHE A 132 38.84 19.63 8.36
C PHE A 132 37.70 20.55 8.87
N ASN A 133 37.25 21.47 8.00
CA ASN A 133 35.95 22.15 8.07
C ASN A 133 34.76 21.25 7.65
N ASP A 134 34.87 19.92 7.81
CA ASP A 134 33.81 19.02 7.37
C ASP A 134 32.78 18.86 8.49
N GLU A 135 31.60 19.43 8.28
CA GLU A 135 30.43 19.25 9.15
C GLU A 135 30.16 17.75 9.42
N PRO A 136 29.76 17.36 10.64
CA PRO A 136 29.44 15.98 10.98
C PRO A 136 28.33 15.47 10.06
N ILE A 137 28.66 14.42 9.29
CA ILE A 137 27.90 14.00 8.10
C ILE A 137 26.54 13.38 8.46
N VAL A 138 26.42 12.81 9.66
CA VAL A 138 25.21 12.09 10.10
C VAL A 138 24.36 12.92 11.06
N LEU A 139 24.95 13.88 11.77
CA LEU A 139 24.27 14.65 12.81
C LEU A 139 24.09 16.11 12.38
N ASN A 140 22.84 16.51 12.18
CA ASN A 140 22.46 17.89 11.93
C ASN A 140 22.66 18.74 13.19
N GLN A 141 23.64 19.65 13.16
CA GLN A 141 23.98 20.51 14.28
C GLN A 141 22.82 21.43 14.68
N THR A 142 22.00 21.89 13.73
CA THR A 142 20.85 22.75 14.01
C THR A 142 19.79 22.02 14.85
N GLY A 143 19.44 20.78 14.46
CA GLY A 143 18.50 19.96 15.22
C GLY A 143 19.02 19.61 16.63
N LEU A 144 20.35 19.44 16.77
CA LEU A 144 20.95 19.19 18.07
C LEU A 144 20.92 20.42 18.99
N VAL A 145 21.26 21.60 18.45
CA VAL A 145 21.18 22.86 19.19
C VAL A 145 19.74 23.11 19.63
N GLU A 146 18.77 22.85 18.76
CA GLU A 146 17.35 22.94 19.10
C GLU A 146 16.97 22.01 20.26
N LEU A 147 17.33 20.71 20.17
CA LEU A 147 17.07 19.75 21.26
C LEU A 147 17.65 20.23 22.60
N MET A 148 18.89 20.72 22.60
CA MET A 148 19.56 21.22 23.81
C MET A 148 18.85 22.46 24.38
N LEU A 149 18.42 23.39 23.53
CA LEU A 149 17.66 24.57 23.93
C LEU A 149 16.27 24.20 24.47
N SER A 150 15.58 23.25 23.83
CA SER A 150 14.28 22.76 24.29
C SER A 150 14.37 22.07 25.65
N ILE A 151 15.38 21.21 25.86
CA ILE A 151 15.63 20.58 27.16
C ILE A 151 15.96 21.63 28.21
N MET A 152 16.79 22.62 27.89
CA MET A 152 17.10 23.74 28.79
C MET A 152 15.83 24.47 29.23
N GLN A 153 14.93 24.76 28.29
CA GLN A 153 13.67 25.45 28.55
C GLN A 153 12.73 24.61 29.44
N ILE A 154 12.56 23.33 29.13
CA ILE A 154 11.67 22.41 29.87
C ILE A 154 12.17 22.16 31.30
N TYR A 155 13.49 22.09 31.51
CA TYR A 155 14.12 21.82 32.80
C TYR A 155 14.59 23.09 33.54
N MET A 156 14.22 24.28 33.07
CA MET A 156 14.63 25.55 33.68
C MET A 156 14.03 25.73 35.09
N SER A 157 12.83 25.20 35.34
CA SER A 157 12.17 25.23 36.65
C SER A 157 12.52 24.04 37.56
N GLU A 158 13.22 23.03 37.05
CA GLU A 158 13.57 21.82 37.79
C GLU A 158 14.84 22.02 38.67
N PRO A 159 15.01 21.21 39.74
CA PRO A 159 16.21 21.28 40.58
C PRO A 159 17.50 21.10 39.76
N PRO A 160 18.63 21.75 40.14
CA PRO A 160 19.88 21.71 39.39
C PRO A 160 20.35 20.29 39.02
N ARG A 161 20.11 19.32 39.91
CA ARG A 161 20.43 17.91 39.67
C ARG A 161 19.66 17.30 38.50
N ALA A 162 18.34 17.48 38.44
CA ALA A 162 17.51 16.95 37.37
C ALA A 162 17.84 17.59 36.01
N ARG A 163 18.21 18.88 36.02
CA ARG A 163 18.71 19.58 34.84
C ARG A 163 20.04 18.99 34.35
N ALA A 164 20.99 18.76 35.25
CA ALA A 164 22.27 18.13 34.92
C ALA A 164 22.07 16.72 34.36
N GLU A 165 21.25 15.89 35.01
CA GLU A 165 20.91 14.54 34.56
C GLU A 165 20.25 14.53 33.16
N ALA A 166 19.37 15.50 32.86
CA ALA A 166 18.77 15.63 31.54
C ALA A 166 19.80 15.96 30.44
N PHE A 167 20.76 16.85 30.72
CA PHE A 167 21.84 17.17 29.77
C PHE A 167 22.82 16.01 29.61
N ASP A 168 23.18 15.35 30.72
CA ASP A 168 24.06 14.18 30.70
C ASP A 168 23.46 13.08 29.81
N ALA A 169 22.14 12.85 29.86
CA ALA A 169 21.45 11.87 29.02
C ALA A 169 21.64 12.14 27.52
N VAL A 170 21.52 13.41 27.09
CA VAL A 170 21.73 13.81 25.70
C VAL A 170 23.20 13.65 25.31
N LEU A 171 24.13 14.05 26.18
CA LEU A 171 25.57 13.90 25.94
C LEU A 171 25.99 12.43 25.83
N ILE A 172 25.39 11.54 26.62
CA ILE A 172 25.59 10.09 26.53
C ILE A 172 25.12 9.55 25.18
N LEU A 173 23.93 9.96 24.72
CA LEU A 173 23.44 9.58 23.39
C LEU A 173 24.30 10.12 22.27
N LEU A 174 24.79 11.36 22.38
CA LEU A 174 25.69 11.96 21.40
C LEU A 174 27.02 11.22 21.31
N ALA A 175 27.61 10.85 22.46
CA ALA A 175 28.84 10.07 22.48
C ALA A 175 28.64 8.69 21.82
N ALA A 176 27.51 8.04 22.08
CA ALA A 176 27.15 6.77 21.45
C ALA A 176 26.88 6.92 19.93
N ALA A 177 26.18 7.98 19.52
CA ALA A 177 25.95 8.33 18.12
C ALA A 177 27.23 8.70 17.35
N GLY A 178 28.23 9.23 18.06
CA GLY A 178 29.56 9.53 17.51
C GLY A 178 30.26 8.30 16.93
N ILE A 179 30.01 7.11 17.47
CA ILE A 179 30.53 5.84 16.91
C ILE A 179 30.04 5.65 15.47
N PHE A 180 28.74 5.84 15.23
CA PHE A 180 28.17 5.71 13.90
C PHE A 180 28.65 6.83 12.96
N THR A 181 28.73 8.06 13.49
CA THR A 181 29.21 9.22 12.72
C THR A 181 30.63 8.99 12.21
N ASN A 182 31.52 8.43 13.04
CA ASN A 182 32.89 8.07 12.64
C ASN A 182 32.91 6.96 11.57
N LEU A 183 32.03 5.96 11.67
CA LEU A 183 31.90 4.92 10.66
C LEU A 183 31.44 5.49 9.31
N ALA A 184 30.43 6.36 9.31
CA ALA A 184 29.94 7.02 8.09
C ALA A 184 31.00 7.94 7.49
N GLN A 185 31.74 8.69 8.32
CA GLN A 185 32.84 9.55 7.87
C GLN A 185 34.01 8.73 7.29
N ALA A 186 34.40 7.64 7.95
CA ALA A 186 35.43 6.73 7.45
C ALA A 186 35.02 6.15 6.08
N TYR A 187 33.75 5.76 5.94
CA TYR A 187 33.20 5.32 4.66
C TYR A 187 33.27 6.40 3.58
N ARG A 188 32.87 7.64 3.88
CA ARG A 188 32.90 8.74 2.89
C ARG A 188 34.32 9.07 2.43
N ILE A 189 35.29 9.09 3.35
CA ILE A 189 36.67 9.50 3.06
C ILE A 189 37.46 8.38 2.36
N GLY A 190 37.30 7.13 2.79
CA GLY A 190 38.15 6.03 2.34
C GLY A 190 37.42 4.78 1.86
N GLY A 191 36.12 4.88 1.63
CA GLY A 191 35.26 3.79 1.15
C GLY A 191 35.18 2.62 2.13
N GLN A 192 34.84 1.45 1.60
CA GLN A 192 34.64 0.22 2.38
C GLN A 192 35.87 -0.17 3.22
N ARG A 193 37.10 0.07 2.74
CA ARG A 193 38.33 -0.29 3.46
C ARG A 193 38.55 0.57 4.71
N ALA A 194 38.24 1.86 4.64
CA ALA A 194 38.34 2.74 5.80
C ALA A 194 37.23 2.47 6.82
N LEU A 195 36.02 2.16 6.35
CA LEU A 195 34.91 1.71 7.20
C LEU A 195 35.26 0.44 8.00
N ILE A 196 35.82 -0.59 7.35
CA ILE A 196 36.25 -1.83 8.03
C ILE A 196 37.33 -1.52 9.06
N ARG A 197 38.34 -0.72 8.70
CA ARG A 197 39.42 -0.32 9.62
C ARG A 197 38.87 0.42 10.84
N GLU A 198 37.92 1.32 10.66
CA GLU A 198 37.30 2.05 11.76
C GLU A 198 36.48 1.12 12.65
N LEU A 199 35.74 0.16 12.06
CA LEU A 199 35.02 -0.86 12.82
C LEU A 199 35.96 -1.75 13.65
N GLU A 200 37.12 -2.13 13.09
CA GLU A 200 38.16 -2.86 13.80
C GLU A 200 38.76 -2.03 14.95
N LEU A 201 38.99 -0.73 14.75
CA LEU A 201 39.46 0.19 15.79
C LEU A 201 38.44 0.35 16.92
N VAL A 202 37.16 0.52 16.60
CA VAL A 202 36.06 0.57 17.58
C VAL A 202 35.96 -0.74 18.36
N GLY A 203 36.12 -1.88 17.68
CA GLY A 203 36.18 -3.21 18.30
C GLY A 203 37.39 -3.39 19.22
N ALA A 204 38.59 -3.00 18.78
CA ALA A 204 39.83 -3.11 19.53
C ALA A 204 39.86 -2.23 20.79
N ARG A 205 39.21 -1.07 20.75
CA ARG A 205 39.01 -0.18 21.91
C ARG A 205 37.97 -0.73 22.91
N GLY A 206 37.31 -1.84 22.59
CA GLY A 206 36.27 -2.45 23.42
C GLY A 206 34.98 -1.63 23.48
N LEU A 207 34.80 -0.66 22.58
CA LEU A 207 33.66 0.27 22.58
C LEU A 207 32.35 -0.46 22.26
N LEU A 208 32.40 -1.46 21.37
CA LEU A 208 31.25 -2.34 21.10
C LEU A 208 30.79 -3.13 22.34
N LYS A 209 31.72 -3.45 23.26
CA LYS A 209 31.38 -4.11 24.53
C LYS A 209 30.69 -3.16 25.50
N GLY A 210 31.07 -1.87 25.49
CA GLY A 210 30.41 -0.82 26.28
C GLY A 210 28.97 -0.55 25.82
N MET A 211 28.70 -0.58 24.51
CA MET A 211 27.33 -0.41 23.99
C MET A 211 26.36 -1.48 24.50
N SER A 212 26.82 -2.72 24.69
CA SER A 212 25.99 -3.81 25.26
C SER A 212 25.57 -3.60 26.73
N SER A 213 26.20 -2.65 27.44
CA SER A 213 25.89 -2.37 28.86
C SER A 213 24.86 -1.25 29.06
N VAL A 214 24.46 -0.53 28.00
CA VAL A 214 23.45 0.56 28.04
C VAL A 214 22.04 0.02 27.75
N GLY A 215 21.72 -1.20 28.19
CA GLY A 215 20.42 -1.84 27.92
C GLY A 215 20.19 -2.25 26.46
N MET A 216 21.24 -2.30 25.63
CA MET A 216 21.17 -2.76 24.24
C MET A 216 21.25 -4.29 24.18
N SER A 217 20.51 -4.91 23.25
CA SER A 217 20.47 -6.36 23.07
C SER A 217 21.87 -6.98 22.97
N SER A 218 22.07 -8.09 23.67
CA SER A 218 23.40 -8.64 23.96
C SER A 218 24.22 -8.97 22.69
N ILE A 219 25.41 -8.37 22.60
CA ILE A 219 26.45 -8.75 21.64
C ILE A 219 27.20 -9.95 22.24
N PRO A 220 27.23 -11.13 21.60
CA PRO A 220 27.99 -12.27 22.12
C PRO A 220 29.49 -11.95 22.14
N SER A 221 30.19 -12.36 23.20
CA SER A 221 31.65 -12.29 23.36
C SER A 221 32.48 -13.07 22.31
N LYS A 222 31.83 -13.59 21.26
CA LYS A 222 32.42 -14.41 20.19
C LYS A 222 33.04 -13.62 19.02
N LEU A 223 32.98 -12.29 19.00
CA LEU A 223 33.64 -11.47 17.96
C LEU A 223 35.17 -11.70 17.90
N ASN A 224 35.82 -12.05 19.01
CA ASN A 224 37.24 -12.42 19.02
C ASN A 224 37.56 -13.81 18.44
N LYS A 225 36.56 -14.64 18.10
CA LYS A 225 36.75 -15.99 17.54
C LYS A 225 36.44 -16.10 16.04
N LEU A 226 36.05 -14.99 15.38
CA LEU A 226 35.72 -14.97 13.95
C LEU A 226 36.91 -14.65 13.02
N GLY A 227 38.14 -14.68 13.52
CA GLY A 227 39.31 -14.79 12.64
C GLY A 227 39.57 -13.61 11.69
N ILE A 228 39.12 -12.39 12.02
CA ILE A 228 39.36 -11.20 11.17
C ILE A 228 40.86 -10.77 11.17
N GLY A 229 41.70 -11.37 12.01
CA GLY A 229 43.09 -10.91 12.23
C GLY A 229 44.25 -11.71 11.59
N ASN A 230 44.03 -12.83 10.89
CA ASN A 230 45.16 -13.64 10.39
C ASN A 230 44.99 -14.06 8.93
N TYR A 231 45.41 -13.18 8.01
CA TYR A 231 45.76 -13.57 6.63
C TYR A 231 47.28 -13.48 6.44
N PRO A 232 47.92 -14.49 5.81
CA PRO A 232 49.34 -14.48 5.53
C PRO A 232 49.70 -13.46 4.43
N LYS A 233 50.78 -12.69 4.70
CA LYS A 233 51.34 -11.59 3.89
C LYS A 233 51.99 -11.98 2.55
N SER A 234 51.50 -12.99 1.82
CA SER A 234 52.07 -13.30 0.50
C SER A 234 51.02 -13.79 -0.47
N LEU A 235 50.51 -12.90 -1.34
CA LEU A 235 49.98 -13.21 -2.68
C LEU A 235 49.45 -11.93 -3.38
N PHE A 236 50.20 -10.82 -3.35
CA PHE A 236 49.96 -9.70 -4.27
C PHE A 236 51.23 -9.41 -5.06
N GLY A 237 51.46 -10.24 -6.07
CA GLY A 237 52.30 -9.94 -7.20
C GLY A 237 51.59 -10.45 -8.45
N GLY A 238 51.11 -9.54 -9.29
CA GLY A 238 50.63 -9.86 -10.64
C GLY A 238 49.23 -9.35 -10.98
N ASN A 239 49.22 -8.28 -11.78
CA ASN A 239 48.30 -7.95 -12.87
C ASN A 239 46.77 -8.14 -12.70
N LEU A 240 46.08 -7.01 -12.85
CA LEU A 240 44.83 -6.81 -13.61
C LEU A 240 44.13 -8.10 -14.06
N MET A 241 43.02 -8.45 -13.41
CA MET A 241 42.00 -9.33 -13.97
C MET A 241 41.00 -8.48 -14.78
N PRO A 242 40.65 -8.91 -16.01
CA PRO A 242 39.59 -8.31 -16.82
C PRO A 242 38.19 -8.72 -16.30
N GLU A 243 37.18 -8.01 -16.77
CA GLU A 243 35.74 -8.21 -16.53
C GLU A 243 35.35 -9.66 -16.19
N MET A 244 34.71 -9.85 -15.03
CA MET A 244 34.03 -11.10 -14.73
C MET A 244 32.80 -11.24 -15.63
N PRO A 245 32.55 -12.42 -16.24
CA PRO A 245 31.34 -12.68 -16.98
C PRO A 245 30.14 -12.68 -16.01
N GLU A 246 29.02 -12.09 -16.46
CA GLU A 246 27.74 -12.11 -15.75
C GLU A 246 27.40 -13.54 -15.29
N MET A 247 27.16 -13.69 -13.98
CA MET A 247 26.61 -14.94 -13.46
C MET A 247 25.19 -15.14 -13.99
N PRO A 248 24.82 -16.35 -14.43
CA PRO A 248 23.47 -16.62 -14.91
C PRO A 248 22.46 -16.47 -13.76
N ASN A 249 21.39 -15.73 -14.03
CA ASN A 249 20.24 -15.57 -13.14
C ASN A 249 19.65 -16.94 -12.75
N LEU A 250 19.95 -17.40 -11.53
CA LEU A 250 19.24 -18.50 -10.90
C LEU A 250 17.87 -18.00 -10.42
N PRO A 251 16.76 -18.69 -10.74
CA PRO A 251 15.44 -18.33 -10.22
C PRO A 251 15.40 -18.60 -8.71
N GLY A 252 15.54 -17.54 -7.90
CA GLY A 252 15.43 -17.62 -6.44
C GLY A 252 16.43 -16.81 -5.61
N THR A 253 17.36 -16.05 -6.20
CA THR A 253 18.43 -15.34 -5.47
C THR A 253 18.06 -13.94 -4.92
N LYS A 254 16.80 -13.68 -4.60
CA LYS A 254 16.38 -12.49 -3.83
C LYS A 254 16.55 -12.51 -2.28
N PRO A 255 17.22 -13.46 -1.58
CA PRO A 255 17.24 -13.44 -0.11
C PRO A 255 17.98 -12.23 0.49
N ILE A 256 19.04 -11.73 -0.16
CA ILE A 256 19.92 -10.73 0.47
C ILE A 256 19.35 -9.32 0.32
N GLU A 257 18.87 -8.94 -0.87
CA GLU A 257 18.29 -7.61 -1.12
C GLU A 257 16.99 -7.39 -0.34
N GLU A 258 16.07 -8.36 -0.36
CA GLU A 258 14.81 -8.29 0.39
C GLU A 258 15.05 -8.27 1.92
N MET A 259 16.12 -8.93 2.38
CA MET A 259 16.53 -8.92 3.78
C MET A 259 17.23 -7.61 4.17
N LEU A 260 18.04 -7.03 3.30
CA LEU A 260 18.65 -5.71 3.48
C LEU A 260 17.57 -4.64 3.57
N GLU A 261 16.56 -4.71 2.69
CA GLU A 261 15.37 -3.86 2.76
C GLU A 261 14.64 -4.02 4.09
N LYS A 262 14.52 -5.25 4.64
CA LYS A 262 13.92 -5.49 5.97
C LYS A 262 14.76 -4.92 7.12
N ILE A 263 16.09 -5.01 7.06
CA ILE A 263 16.98 -4.43 8.08
C ILE A 263 16.91 -2.91 8.01
N ILE A 264 16.95 -2.32 6.81
CA ILE A 264 16.83 -0.87 6.59
C ILE A 264 15.45 -0.35 6.99
N ALA A 265 14.37 -1.06 6.65
CA ALA A 265 13.02 -0.73 7.09
C ALA A 265 12.93 -0.74 8.63
N LYS A 266 13.47 -1.77 9.30
CA LYS A 266 13.55 -1.83 10.77
C LYS A 266 14.36 -0.68 11.39
N THR A 267 15.38 -0.15 10.70
CA THR A 267 16.12 1.03 11.17
C THR A 267 15.33 2.34 11.02
N LYS A 268 14.40 2.41 10.05
CA LYS A 268 13.62 3.62 9.71
C LYS A 268 12.23 3.66 10.36
N GLU A 269 11.65 2.51 10.70
CA GLU A 269 10.32 2.44 11.29
C GLU A 269 10.33 2.98 12.74
N ARG A 270 9.50 4.00 13.01
CA ARG A 270 9.06 4.28 14.39
C ARG A 270 8.43 2.98 14.90
N LYS A 271 8.81 2.49 16.08
CA LYS A 271 8.11 1.37 16.74
C LYS A 271 6.66 1.83 16.95
N GLN A 272 5.78 1.60 15.97
CA GLN A 272 4.35 1.55 16.22
C GLN A 272 4.13 0.30 17.07
N TRP A 273 3.38 0.49 18.14
CA TRP A 273 3.04 -0.53 19.11
C TRP A 273 2.53 -1.80 18.41
N ASP A 274 3.31 -2.88 18.51
CA ASP A 274 2.95 -4.23 18.07
C ASP A 274 2.54 -5.03 19.31
N PRO A 275 1.25 -5.38 19.49
CA PRO A 275 0.79 -6.15 20.63
C PRO A 275 1.34 -7.59 20.69
N ASP A 276 1.99 -8.09 19.63
CA ASP A 276 2.45 -9.47 19.52
C ASP A 276 3.97 -9.66 19.70
N MET A 277 4.75 -8.58 19.86
CA MET A 277 6.18 -8.67 20.23
C MET A 277 6.43 -8.24 21.69
N LEU A 278 6.63 -9.24 22.55
CA LEU A 278 7.06 -9.12 23.94
C LEU A 278 8.49 -8.53 24.05
N ASP A 279 8.59 -7.21 24.22
CA ASP A 279 9.75 -6.51 24.78
C ASP A 279 9.29 -5.71 26.02
N LEU A 280 9.27 -6.36 27.19
CA LEU A 280 9.19 -5.68 28.49
C LEU A 280 10.40 -6.06 29.35
N VAL A 281 11.13 -5.03 29.75
CA VAL A 281 12.16 -5.04 30.78
C VAL A 281 11.48 -5.20 32.15
N PHE A 282 11.49 -6.39 32.75
CA PHE A 282 11.39 -6.61 34.21
C PHE A 282 12.05 -7.96 34.60
N PRO A 283 12.55 -8.13 35.84
CA PRO A 283 13.56 -9.14 36.23
C PRO A 283 12.92 -10.46 36.71
N TRP A 284 13.12 -11.58 36.01
CA TRP A 284 12.45 -12.87 36.31
C TRP A 284 13.38 -14.09 36.57
N TRP A 285 14.67 -13.88 36.83
CA TRP A 285 15.64 -14.96 37.12
C TRP A 285 15.53 -15.64 38.51
N GLN A 286 14.36 -15.66 39.16
CA GLN A 286 14.16 -16.39 40.43
C GLN A 286 13.04 -17.46 40.41
N GLY A 287 12.53 -17.87 39.25
CA GLY A 287 11.56 -18.98 39.16
C GLY A 287 11.73 -19.79 37.87
N ASP A 288 11.41 -21.08 37.93
CA ASP A 288 11.47 -22.03 36.80
C ASP A 288 10.90 -21.38 35.52
N PRO A 289 11.69 -21.17 34.45
CA PRO A 289 11.29 -20.35 33.30
C PRO A 289 10.04 -20.84 32.56
N ILE A 290 9.66 -22.11 32.75
CA ILE A 290 8.54 -22.75 32.05
C ILE A 290 7.17 -22.18 32.45
N GLN A 291 7.02 -21.61 33.65
CA GLN A 291 5.72 -21.13 34.14
C GLN A 291 5.28 -19.80 33.51
N TYR A 292 6.22 -19.04 32.91
CA TYR A 292 5.95 -17.73 32.30
C TYR A 292 5.68 -17.78 30.79
N ILE A 293 5.86 -18.94 30.17
CA ILE A 293 5.44 -19.15 28.78
C ILE A 293 3.89 -19.18 28.77
N PRO A 294 3.22 -18.32 27.98
CA PRO A 294 1.76 -18.33 27.86
C PRO A 294 1.25 -19.75 27.61
N ALA A 295 0.14 -20.14 28.22
CA ALA A 295 -0.35 -21.51 28.14
C ALA A 295 -0.53 -22.01 26.68
N GLY A 296 -0.87 -21.10 25.76
CA GLY A 296 -0.90 -21.38 24.31
C GLY A 296 0.47 -21.77 23.74
N TRP A 297 1.53 -21.04 24.09
CA TRP A 297 2.90 -21.32 23.67
C TRP A 297 3.47 -22.61 24.29
N ARG A 298 3.14 -22.92 25.54
CA ARG A 298 3.49 -24.21 26.14
C ARG A 298 2.85 -25.38 25.41
N ARG A 299 1.56 -25.26 25.07
CA ARG A 299 0.84 -26.25 24.27
C ARG A 299 1.44 -26.40 22.87
N PHE A 300 1.84 -25.28 22.26
CA PHE A 300 2.50 -25.29 20.96
C PHE A 300 3.87 -25.98 21.00
N LEU A 301 4.73 -25.64 21.95
CA LEU A 301 6.05 -26.26 22.12
C LEU A 301 5.94 -27.75 22.47
N ALA A 302 5.03 -28.13 23.38
CA ALA A 302 4.76 -29.53 23.68
C ALA A 302 4.28 -30.29 22.44
N CYS A 303 3.44 -29.65 21.62
CA CYS A 303 2.99 -30.21 20.35
C CYS A 303 4.13 -30.43 19.35
N GLN A 304 5.05 -29.46 19.21
CA GLN A 304 6.21 -29.57 18.31
C GLN A 304 7.18 -30.67 18.75
N LEU A 305 7.41 -30.80 20.07
CA LEU A 305 8.24 -31.87 20.62
C LEU A 305 7.60 -33.25 20.38
N GLU A 306 6.29 -33.37 20.56
CA GLU A 306 5.57 -34.61 20.28
C GLU A 306 5.56 -34.95 18.78
N ALA A 307 5.37 -33.95 17.90
CA ALA A 307 5.51 -34.12 16.47
C ALA A 307 6.91 -34.63 16.10
N SER A 308 7.96 -34.01 16.65
CA SER A 308 9.35 -34.44 16.43
C SER A 308 9.61 -35.87 16.93
N ARG A 309 9.01 -36.28 18.06
CA ARG A 309 9.08 -37.64 18.59
C ARG A 309 8.43 -38.64 17.63
N LEU A 310 7.24 -38.33 17.12
CA LEU A 310 6.52 -39.19 16.18
C LEU A 310 7.23 -39.28 14.82
N ILE A 311 7.79 -38.18 14.31
CA ILE A 311 8.60 -38.19 13.07
C ILE A 311 9.86 -39.05 13.25
N SER A 312 10.53 -38.94 14.41
CA SER A 312 11.67 -39.81 14.74
C SER A 312 11.25 -41.28 14.83
N ALA A 313 10.09 -41.58 15.41
CA ALA A 313 9.56 -42.95 15.46
C ALA A 313 9.25 -43.50 14.05
N MET A 314 8.71 -42.66 13.17
CA MET A 314 8.41 -43.01 11.78
C MET A 314 9.68 -43.35 10.99
N THR A 315 10.74 -42.54 11.14
CA THR A 315 12.04 -42.76 10.46
C THR A 315 12.82 -43.96 11.01
N ALA A 316 12.57 -44.37 12.26
CA ALA A 316 13.20 -45.52 12.89
C ALA A 316 12.68 -46.88 12.38
N ILE A 317 11.56 -46.89 11.65
CA ILE A 317 10.95 -48.11 11.09
C ILE A 317 11.18 -48.12 9.57
N PRO A 318 12.32 -48.64 9.08
CA PRO A 318 12.59 -48.69 7.64
C PRO A 318 11.61 -49.65 6.94
N PRO A 319 11.36 -49.45 5.63
CA PRO A 319 10.62 -50.42 4.83
C PRO A 319 11.31 -51.79 4.85
N PRO A 320 10.55 -52.89 4.69
CA PRO A 320 11.13 -54.23 4.68
C PRO A 320 12.19 -54.37 3.58
N VAL A 321 13.22 -55.17 3.84
CA VAL A 321 14.30 -55.41 2.87
C VAL A 321 13.71 -56.07 1.62
N ARG A 322 13.93 -55.42 0.48
CA ARG A 322 13.42 -55.89 -0.81
C ARG A 322 14.16 -57.17 -1.24
N PRO A 323 13.47 -58.30 -1.46
CA PRO A 323 14.09 -59.49 -2.03
C PRO A 323 14.56 -59.23 -3.46
N VAL A 324 15.49 -60.06 -3.95
CA VAL A 324 16.00 -59.97 -5.34
C VAL A 324 14.86 -60.06 -6.36
N ARG A 325 13.82 -60.82 -6.03
CA ARG A 325 12.64 -61.02 -6.87
C ARG A 325 11.39 -60.74 -6.05
N VAL A 326 10.75 -59.60 -6.30
CA VAL A 326 9.49 -59.21 -5.63
C VAL A 326 8.28 -59.64 -6.44
N THR A 327 8.28 -59.37 -7.75
CA THR A 327 7.18 -59.66 -8.66
C THR A 327 7.66 -60.43 -9.89
N TRP A 328 6.87 -61.37 -10.40
CA TRP A 328 7.22 -62.16 -11.59
C TRP A 328 6.03 -62.79 -12.32
N THR A 329 6.29 -63.44 -13.45
CA THR A 329 5.29 -64.05 -14.34
C THR A 329 5.57 -65.50 -14.71
N GLU A 330 6.65 -66.09 -14.19
CA GLU A 330 7.02 -67.48 -14.47
C GLU A 330 5.89 -68.45 -14.15
N GLY A 331 5.72 -69.46 -15.02
CA GLY A 331 4.65 -70.44 -14.95
C GLY A 331 3.41 -70.05 -15.76
N ILE A 332 3.15 -68.77 -16.03
CA ILE A 332 1.98 -68.35 -16.82
C ILE A 332 2.22 -68.63 -18.32
N THR A 333 1.33 -69.42 -18.93
CA THR A 333 1.41 -69.83 -20.34
C THR A 333 0.28 -69.28 -21.20
N SER A 334 -0.90 -69.04 -20.63
CA SER A 334 -2.01 -68.37 -21.29
C SER A 334 -3.03 -67.84 -20.29
N MET A 335 -3.92 -66.96 -20.75
CA MET A 335 -5.07 -66.48 -19.99
C MET A 335 -6.34 -66.55 -20.84
N TRP A 336 -7.46 -66.91 -20.21
CA TRP A 336 -8.78 -66.96 -20.82
C TRP A 336 -9.79 -66.17 -19.98
N PHE A 337 -10.75 -65.54 -20.63
CA PHE A 337 -11.71 -64.64 -20.01
C PHE A 337 -13.13 -65.03 -20.41
N SER A 338 -14.05 -65.14 -19.45
CA SER A 338 -15.49 -65.27 -19.76
C SER A 338 -16.13 -63.94 -20.16
N GLY A 339 -15.47 -62.83 -19.82
CA GLY A 339 -15.84 -61.45 -20.06
C GLY A 339 -14.77 -60.52 -19.47
N TYR A 340 -14.97 -59.21 -19.55
CA TYR A 340 -13.95 -58.21 -19.22
C TYR A 340 -14.27 -57.41 -17.95
N CYS A 341 -15.40 -57.70 -17.30
CA CYS A 341 -15.97 -56.85 -16.26
C CYS A 341 -15.99 -57.52 -14.89
N SER A 342 -16.20 -56.71 -13.85
CA SER A 342 -16.34 -57.22 -12.48
C SER A 342 -17.41 -58.30 -12.43
N GLY A 343 -17.08 -59.45 -11.84
CA GLY A 343 -17.97 -60.62 -11.79
C GLY A 343 -17.68 -61.67 -12.86
N ASP A 344 -16.97 -61.33 -13.94
CA ASP A 344 -16.53 -62.31 -14.95
C ASP A 344 -15.39 -63.18 -14.41
N LYS A 345 -15.15 -64.31 -15.07
CA LYS A 345 -14.09 -65.25 -14.71
C LYS A 345 -12.82 -64.99 -15.53
N LEU A 346 -11.70 -64.92 -14.83
CA LEU A 346 -10.36 -65.01 -15.40
C LEU A 346 -9.78 -66.39 -15.06
N VAL A 347 -9.33 -67.11 -16.09
CA VAL A 347 -8.65 -68.40 -15.96
C VAL A 347 -7.22 -68.23 -16.44
N ILE A 348 -6.26 -68.36 -15.54
CA ILE A 348 -4.82 -68.28 -15.82
C ILE A 348 -4.30 -69.71 -15.93
N ASN A 349 -3.75 -70.08 -17.08
CA ASN A 349 -3.20 -71.41 -17.32
C ASN A 349 -1.67 -71.38 -17.21
N GLY A 350 -1.11 -72.44 -16.65
CA GLY A 350 0.32 -72.54 -16.43
C GLY A 350 0.81 -73.89 -15.96
N GLN A 351 1.98 -73.89 -15.35
CA GLN A 351 2.62 -75.06 -14.75
C GLN A 351 3.35 -74.65 -13.46
N GLY A 352 3.43 -75.56 -12.50
CA GLY A 352 4.15 -75.36 -11.24
C GLY A 352 3.43 -74.42 -10.26
N PHE A 353 2.15 -74.14 -10.47
CA PHE A 353 1.39 -73.25 -9.59
C PHE A 353 1.15 -73.88 -8.20
N ALA A 354 1.10 -75.20 -8.09
CA ALA A 354 0.87 -75.87 -6.81
C ALA A 354 2.08 -75.72 -5.88
N GLU A 355 3.31 -75.70 -6.43
CA GLU A 355 4.55 -75.60 -5.67
C GLU A 355 4.75 -74.21 -5.06
N ILE A 356 4.28 -73.15 -5.74
CA ILE A 356 4.46 -71.76 -5.31
C ILE A 356 3.30 -71.22 -4.47
N ARG A 357 2.16 -71.92 -4.42
CA ARG A 357 0.91 -71.41 -3.83
C ARG A 357 1.04 -70.87 -2.41
N GLU A 358 1.83 -71.53 -1.57
CA GLU A 358 1.99 -71.16 -0.15
C GLU A 358 2.99 -70.02 0.07
N THR A 359 3.72 -69.59 -0.97
CA THR A 359 4.78 -68.58 -0.88
C THR A 359 4.51 -67.32 -1.71
N VAL A 360 3.42 -67.30 -2.49
CA VAL A 360 3.11 -66.21 -3.41
C VAL A 360 1.69 -65.69 -3.25
N VAL A 361 1.48 -64.45 -3.67
CA VAL A 361 0.14 -63.86 -3.86
C VAL A 361 -0.05 -63.53 -5.34
N LEU A 362 -1.28 -63.68 -5.83
CA LEU A 362 -1.64 -63.24 -7.18
C LEU A 362 -1.72 -61.71 -7.19
N LEU A 363 -1.12 -61.06 -8.17
CA LEU A 363 -1.22 -59.62 -8.40
C LEU A 363 -2.19 -59.33 -9.54
N LEU A 364 -3.14 -58.45 -9.28
CA LEU A 364 -4.10 -57.96 -10.26
C LEU A 364 -3.93 -56.45 -10.49
N PRO A 365 -4.06 -55.96 -11.73
CA PRO A 365 -3.93 -54.54 -12.04
C PRO A 365 -5.17 -53.73 -11.64
N PHE A 366 -4.95 -52.60 -10.95
CA PHE A 366 -5.93 -51.57 -10.63
C PHE A 366 -5.44 -50.18 -11.09
N ALA A 367 -6.30 -49.16 -10.99
CA ALA A 367 -6.01 -47.81 -11.46
C ALA A 367 -4.74 -47.19 -10.85
N ASP A 368 -4.43 -47.53 -9.59
CA ASP A 368 -3.31 -47.05 -8.79
C ASP A 368 -2.13 -48.04 -8.70
N GLY A 369 -2.13 -49.12 -9.50
CA GLY A 369 -1.07 -50.13 -9.56
C GLY A 369 -1.59 -51.55 -9.33
N CYS A 370 -0.72 -52.53 -9.08
CA CYS A 370 -1.14 -53.91 -8.88
C CYS A 370 -1.38 -54.24 -7.40
N HIS A 371 -2.47 -54.94 -7.10
CA HIS A 371 -2.86 -55.30 -5.73
C HIS A 371 -2.78 -56.82 -5.55
N PRO A 372 -2.38 -57.28 -4.35
CA PRO A 372 -2.49 -58.68 -3.99
C PRO A 372 -3.96 -59.10 -3.96
N PHE A 373 -4.22 -60.29 -4.47
CA PHE A 373 -5.55 -60.89 -4.57
C PHE A 373 -5.52 -62.31 -3.98
N ASP A 374 -6.35 -62.53 -2.98
CA ASP A 374 -6.48 -63.83 -2.34
C ASP A 374 -7.34 -64.75 -3.18
N VAL A 375 -6.76 -65.86 -3.63
CA VAL A 375 -7.45 -66.87 -4.43
C VAL A 375 -7.85 -68.03 -3.52
N PRO A 376 -9.12 -68.46 -3.52
CA PRO A 376 -9.53 -69.64 -2.77
C PRO A 376 -8.74 -70.88 -3.16
N ALA A 377 -8.41 -71.70 -2.17
CA ALA A 377 -7.64 -72.94 -2.37
C ALA A 377 -8.23 -73.90 -3.43
N ALA A 378 -9.55 -73.89 -3.61
CA ALA A 378 -10.25 -74.72 -4.60
C ALA A 378 -10.07 -74.21 -6.04
N ASP A 379 -9.76 -72.93 -6.20
CA ASP A 379 -9.62 -72.29 -7.50
C ASP A 379 -8.14 -72.14 -7.94
N TRP A 380 -7.20 -72.74 -7.19
CA TRP A 380 -5.76 -72.73 -7.49
C TRP A 380 -5.23 -74.16 -7.55
N THR A 381 -5.11 -74.70 -8.77
CA THR A 381 -4.51 -76.00 -9.06
C THR A 381 -3.08 -75.83 -9.59
N ASP A 382 -2.40 -76.94 -9.91
CA ASP A 382 -1.04 -76.88 -10.46
C ASP A 382 -0.96 -76.23 -11.86
N THR A 383 -2.04 -76.33 -12.63
CA THR A 383 -2.08 -75.88 -14.03
C THR A 383 -3.05 -74.75 -14.27
N THR A 384 -3.89 -74.39 -13.30
CA THR A 384 -4.96 -73.42 -13.49
C THR A 384 -5.24 -72.61 -12.22
N ILE A 385 -5.32 -71.30 -12.37
CA ILE A 385 -5.82 -70.37 -11.35
C ILE A 385 -7.10 -69.73 -11.90
N THR A 386 -8.22 -69.92 -11.23
CA THR A 386 -9.51 -69.32 -11.60
C THR A 386 -9.86 -68.23 -10.60
N ILE A 387 -10.19 -67.04 -11.07
CA ILE A 387 -10.67 -65.97 -10.20
C ILE A 387 -11.92 -65.32 -10.78
N THR A 388 -12.71 -64.71 -9.90
CA THR A 388 -13.74 -63.74 -10.31
C THR A 388 -13.09 -62.37 -10.33
N LEU A 389 -13.18 -61.65 -11.45
CA LEU A 389 -12.64 -60.30 -11.59
C LEU A 389 -13.28 -59.37 -10.53
N PRO A 390 -12.48 -58.72 -9.68
CA PRO A 390 -13.00 -57.82 -8.66
C PRO A 390 -13.47 -56.49 -9.26
N ALA A 391 -14.27 -55.75 -8.49
CA ALA A 391 -14.62 -54.38 -8.83
C ALA A 391 -13.37 -53.49 -8.86
N GLY A 392 -13.29 -52.58 -9.83
CA GLY A 392 -12.16 -51.65 -9.96
C GLY A 392 -10.93 -52.20 -10.70
N ILE A 393 -10.97 -53.46 -11.16
CA ILE A 393 -9.95 -54.04 -12.02
C ILE A 393 -9.73 -53.18 -13.28
N VAL A 394 -8.49 -53.13 -13.79
CA VAL A 394 -8.12 -52.41 -15.03
C VAL A 394 -7.31 -53.33 -15.94
N SER A 395 -6.97 -52.91 -17.17
CA SER A 395 -6.08 -53.70 -18.01
C SER A 395 -4.62 -53.50 -17.58
N GLY A 396 -3.85 -54.58 -17.59
CA GLY A 396 -2.45 -54.58 -17.15
C GLY A 396 -1.92 -55.99 -16.90
N PRO A 397 -0.64 -56.11 -16.52
CA PRO A 397 -0.03 -57.42 -16.30
C PRO A 397 -0.55 -58.07 -15.01
N VAL A 398 -0.84 -59.36 -15.11
CA VAL A 398 -1.15 -60.27 -14.00
C VAL A 398 0.08 -61.11 -13.71
N GLY A 399 0.31 -61.44 -12.45
CA GLY A 399 1.48 -62.24 -12.09
C GLY A 399 1.50 -62.54 -10.61
N PHE A 400 2.69 -62.79 -10.09
CA PHE A 400 2.88 -63.21 -8.71
C PHE A 400 3.74 -62.19 -7.98
N ALA A 401 3.57 -62.13 -6.66
CA ALA A 401 4.52 -61.49 -5.75
C ALA A 401 4.84 -62.38 -4.56
N ASP A 402 6.00 -62.13 -3.95
CA ASP A 402 6.41 -62.81 -2.72
C ASP A 402 5.45 -62.45 -1.57
N ALA A 403 4.72 -63.45 -1.07
CA ALA A 403 3.69 -63.26 -0.07
C ALA A 403 4.25 -62.68 1.24
N SER A 404 5.46 -63.12 1.62
CA SER A 404 6.11 -62.70 2.86
C SER A 404 6.51 -61.22 2.81
N TYR A 405 7.03 -60.77 1.67
CA TYR A 405 7.39 -59.38 1.44
C TYR A 405 6.17 -58.47 1.36
N VAL A 406 5.12 -58.86 0.64
CA VAL A 406 3.88 -58.09 0.54
C VAL A 406 3.22 -57.93 1.91
N ALA A 407 3.16 -59.00 2.71
CA ALA A 407 2.65 -58.95 4.09
C ALA A 407 3.51 -58.05 4.99
N ALA A 408 4.83 -58.15 4.91
CA ALA A 408 5.75 -57.29 5.67
C ALA A 408 5.61 -55.82 5.27
N TYR A 409 5.44 -55.53 3.97
CA TYR A 409 5.25 -54.17 3.47
C TYR A 409 3.90 -53.61 3.91
N ALA A 410 2.83 -54.40 3.87
CA ALA A 410 1.52 -53.99 4.36
C ALA A 410 1.54 -53.66 5.86
N ALA A 411 2.25 -54.46 6.67
CA ALA A 411 2.44 -54.18 8.10
C ALA A 411 3.23 -52.88 8.34
N TRP A 412 4.31 -52.68 7.58
CA TRP A 412 5.09 -51.44 7.62
C TRP A 412 4.24 -50.22 7.22
N PHE A 413 3.51 -50.29 6.11
CA PHE A 413 2.61 -49.25 5.62
C PHE A 413 1.53 -48.90 6.66
N ALA A 414 0.91 -49.89 7.29
CA ALA A 414 -0.10 -49.70 8.32
C ALA A 414 0.47 -48.94 9.53
N GLU A 415 1.69 -49.28 9.95
CA GLU A 415 2.35 -48.62 11.07
C GLU A 415 2.78 -47.19 10.75
N GLN A 416 3.33 -46.95 9.56
CA GLN A 416 3.68 -45.60 9.09
C GLN A 416 2.44 -44.68 9.05
N ASN A 417 1.33 -45.17 8.49
CA ASN A 417 0.10 -44.39 8.41
C ASN A 417 -0.57 -44.21 9.78
N ARG A 418 -0.45 -45.17 10.70
CA ARG A 418 -0.88 -45.00 12.10
C ARG A 418 -0.15 -43.83 12.75
N ILE A 419 1.17 -43.76 12.61
CA ILE A 419 2.00 -42.66 13.16
C ILE A 419 1.66 -41.33 12.46
N ALA A 420 1.48 -41.32 11.14
CA ALA A 420 1.11 -40.13 10.39
C ALA A 420 -0.27 -39.57 10.82
N GLU A 421 -1.24 -40.44 11.11
CA GLU A 421 -2.53 -40.03 11.67
C GLU A 421 -2.42 -39.49 13.11
N GLU A 422 -1.49 -40.00 13.92
CA GLU A 422 -1.18 -39.41 15.24
C GLU A 422 -0.61 -38.01 15.10
N ILE A 423 0.26 -37.77 14.12
CA ILE A 423 0.80 -36.43 13.80
C ILE A 423 -0.32 -35.49 13.33
N ARG A 424 -1.27 -35.96 12.50
CA ARG A 424 -2.42 -35.16 12.03
C ARG A 424 -3.35 -34.72 13.14
N LYS A 425 -3.47 -35.51 14.21
CA LYS A 425 -4.28 -35.19 15.40
C LYS A 425 -3.63 -34.14 16.29
N LEU A 426 -2.35 -33.82 16.08
CA LEU A 426 -1.66 -32.81 16.85
C LEU A 426 -2.17 -31.39 16.51
N PRO A 427 -2.43 -30.53 17.50
CA PRO A 427 -2.98 -29.19 17.27
C PRO A 427 -2.07 -28.25 16.46
N CYS A 428 -0.79 -28.60 16.28
CA CYS A 428 0.18 -27.84 15.50
C CYS A 428 0.34 -28.35 14.05
N TYR A 429 -0.40 -29.38 13.62
CA TYR A 429 -0.27 -29.99 12.29
C TYR A 429 -0.25 -29.00 11.11
N PRO A 430 -1.08 -27.92 11.05
CA PRO A 430 -1.04 -26.97 9.93
C PRO A 430 0.33 -26.31 9.70
N ILE A 431 1.19 -26.29 10.73
CA ILE A 431 2.51 -25.64 10.71
C ILE A 431 3.64 -26.64 10.40
N VAL A 432 3.48 -27.92 10.77
CA VAL A 432 4.52 -28.95 10.56
C VAL A 432 4.62 -29.38 9.09
N GLY A 433 3.66 -28.98 8.24
CA GLY A 433 3.66 -29.26 6.81
C GLY A 433 2.90 -30.54 6.44
N LYS A 434 2.66 -30.73 5.14
CA LYS A 434 1.97 -31.93 4.63
C LYS A 434 2.94 -33.11 4.63
N PHE A 435 2.70 -34.12 5.48
CA PHE A 435 3.37 -35.41 5.39
C PHE A 435 2.75 -36.24 4.26
N GLU A 436 3.58 -36.71 3.33
CA GLU A 436 3.16 -37.74 2.39
C GLU A 436 2.96 -39.05 3.15
N LEU A 437 1.75 -39.60 3.07
CA LEU A 437 1.48 -40.93 3.63
C LEU A 437 2.33 -41.97 2.89
N ALA A 438 2.77 -42.99 3.63
CA ALA A 438 3.32 -44.18 3.00
C ALA A 438 2.29 -44.72 2.01
N LYS A 439 2.74 -45.14 0.82
CA LYS A 439 1.86 -45.70 -0.22
C LYS A 439 1.78 -47.22 -0.04
N PRO A 440 0.60 -47.84 -0.26
CA PRO A 440 0.47 -49.29 -0.21
C PRO A 440 1.32 -49.95 -1.30
N PHE A 441 1.52 -51.27 -1.21
CA PHE A 441 2.20 -52.02 -2.27
C PHE A 441 1.41 -51.94 -3.58
N ARG A 442 2.08 -51.50 -4.65
CA ARG A 442 1.49 -51.24 -5.98
C ARG A 442 2.36 -51.69 -7.16
N GLU A 443 3.46 -52.39 -6.88
CA GLU A 443 4.38 -52.85 -7.93
C GLU A 443 3.72 -53.91 -8.80
N CYS A 444 3.80 -53.74 -10.12
CA CYS A 444 3.24 -54.66 -11.09
C CYS A 444 4.31 -55.62 -11.62
N PRO A 445 3.94 -56.88 -11.91
CA PRO A 445 4.85 -57.82 -12.55
C PRO A 445 5.21 -57.35 -13.97
N PRO A 446 6.34 -57.83 -14.55
CA PRO A 446 6.68 -57.53 -15.94
C PRO A 446 5.55 -57.91 -16.89
N ASP A 447 5.31 -57.06 -17.90
CA ASP A 447 4.35 -57.37 -18.96
C ASP A 447 5.06 -58.11 -20.09
N ILE A 448 4.70 -59.38 -20.28
CA ILE A 448 5.24 -60.24 -21.35
C ILE A 448 4.18 -60.52 -22.44
N GLY A 449 3.08 -59.75 -22.46
CA GLY A 449 1.96 -59.88 -23.39
C GLY A 449 1.02 -61.03 -23.04
N ILE A 450 1.54 -62.23 -22.77
CA ILE A 450 0.72 -63.42 -22.45
C ILE A 450 -0.03 -63.26 -21.11
N ASN A 451 0.58 -62.54 -20.16
CA ASN A 451 0.00 -62.26 -18.84
C ASN A 451 -0.74 -60.92 -18.79
N HIS A 452 -1.03 -60.28 -19.92
CA HIS A 452 -1.74 -59.01 -19.96
C HIS A 452 -3.26 -59.21 -19.87
N LEU A 453 -3.85 -58.82 -18.75
CA LEU A 453 -5.30 -58.81 -18.55
C LEU A 453 -5.87 -57.63 -19.31
N ARG A 454 -6.84 -57.88 -20.19
CA ARG A 454 -7.70 -56.83 -20.75
C ARG A 454 -9.00 -56.84 -19.98
N ALA A 455 -9.20 -55.91 -19.06
CA ALA A 455 -10.41 -55.83 -18.24
C ALA A 455 -10.66 -54.41 -17.72
N GLY A 456 -11.85 -54.22 -17.17
CA GLY A 456 -12.19 -53.04 -16.40
C GLY A 456 -12.88 -51.93 -17.18
N ALA A 457 -13.36 -50.95 -16.41
CA ALA A 457 -13.86 -49.71 -16.98
C ALA A 457 -12.70 -48.92 -17.64
N PRO A 458 -13.01 -48.11 -18.67
CA PRO A 458 -12.06 -47.11 -19.16
C PRO A 458 -11.67 -46.14 -18.03
N ILE A 459 -10.44 -45.63 -18.09
CA ILE A 459 -9.92 -44.65 -17.10
C ILE A 459 -9.39 -43.43 -17.82
N ILE A 460 -9.78 -42.26 -17.35
CA ILE A 460 -9.18 -40.97 -17.71
C ILE A 460 -8.20 -40.59 -16.59
N ASN A 461 -6.90 -40.77 -16.82
CA ASN A 461 -5.85 -40.36 -15.88
C ASN A 461 -5.73 -38.83 -15.82
N SER A 462 -5.84 -38.17 -16.98
CA SER A 462 -5.83 -36.73 -17.10
C SER A 462 -6.67 -36.30 -18.30
N PHE A 463 -7.34 -35.15 -18.16
CA PHE A 463 -7.93 -34.41 -19.27
C PHE A 463 -7.72 -32.94 -18.95
N THR A 464 -7.00 -32.25 -19.84
CA THR A 464 -6.51 -30.89 -19.62
C THR A 464 -6.72 -30.06 -20.87
N VAL A 465 -6.76 -28.76 -20.67
CA VAL A 465 -6.74 -27.72 -21.69
C VAL A 465 -5.58 -26.79 -21.43
N ASN A 466 -4.68 -26.65 -22.41
CA ASN A 466 -3.43 -25.91 -22.27
C ASN A 466 -2.61 -26.34 -21.03
N GLY A 467 -2.68 -27.63 -20.66
CA GLY A 467 -1.99 -28.20 -19.49
C GLY A 467 -2.75 -28.15 -18.16
N GLU A 468 -3.90 -27.46 -18.09
CA GLU A 468 -4.67 -27.24 -16.87
C GLU A 468 -6.09 -27.82 -16.97
N VAL A 469 -6.79 -28.08 -15.86
CA VAL A 469 -8.22 -28.47 -15.90
C VAL A 469 -9.16 -27.29 -16.21
N PHE A 470 -8.64 -26.08 -16.06
CA PHE A 470 -9.30 -24.81 -16.27
C PHE A 470 -8.32 -23.83 -16.89
N SER A 471 -8.69 -23.20 -18.01
CA SER A 471 -7.84 -22.21 -18.68
C SER A 471 -8.61 -20.93 -19.00
N VAL A 472 -7.95 -19.78 -18.83
CA VAL A 472 -8.46 -18.49 -19.30
C VAL A 472 -7.56 -18.02 -20.43
N VAL A 473 -8.16 -17.70 -21.58
CA VAL A 473 -7.43 -17.36 -22.80
C VAL A 473 -7.96 -16.05 -23.38
N GLU A 474 -7.07 -15.29 -24.03
CA GLU A 474 -7.44 -14.11 -24.80
C GLU A 474 -7.95 -14.44 -26.21
N PRO A 475 -8.72 -13.54 -26.85
CA PRO A 475 -9.11 -13.71 -28.25
C PRO A 475 -7.94 -13.95 -29.18
N GLY A 476 -7.99 -15.05 -29.93
CA GLY A 476 -6.95 -15.48 -30.86
C GLY A 476 -5.96 -16.51 -30.28
N THR A 477 -5.95 -16.71 -28.96
CA THR A 477 -5.06 -17.70 -28.32
C THR A 477 -5.48 -19.13 -28.67
N PRO A 478 -4.54 -20.01 -29.09
CA PRO A 478 -4.85 -21.40 -29.39
C PRO A 478 -5.27 -22.18 -28.13
N VAL A 479 -6.17 -23.15 -28.33
CA VAL A 479 -6.67 -24.03 -27.28
C VAL A 479 -6.33 -25.47 -27.63
N VAL A 480 -5.53 -26.12 -26.79
CA VAL A 480 -5.10 -27.50 -26.98
C VAL A 480 -5.70 -28.37 -25.88
N LEU A 481 -6.49 -29.36 -26.28
CA LEU A 481 -6.96 -30.41 -25.38
C LEU A 481 -5.92 -31.52 -25.32
N ALA A 482 -5.61 -32.05 -24.13
CA ALA A 482 -4.72 -33.18 -23.96
C ALA A 482 -5.27 -34.15 -22.92
N TRP A 483 -5.12 -35.45 -23.17
CA TRP A 483 -5.64 -36.50 -22.29
C TRP A 483 -4.68 -37.67 -22.17
N THR A 484 -4.75 -38.36 -21.03
CA THR A 484 -4.11 -39.66 -20.84
C THR A 484 -5.19 -40.65 -20.40
N ILE A 485 -5.37 -41.73 -21.15
CA ILE A 485 -6.45 -42.68 -20.96
C ILE A 485 -5.91 -44.12 -20.93
N ARG A 486 -6.66 -45.02 -20.29
CA ARG A 486 -6.39 -46.48 -20.25
C ARG A 486 -7.69 -47.25 -20.51
N ASN A 487 -7.58 -48.43 -21.09
CA ASN A 487 -8.68 -49.36 -21.40
C ASN A 487 -9.79 -48.73 -22.26
N ALA A 488 -9.42 -47.85 -23.20
CA ALA A 488 -10.34 -47.22 -24.12
C ALA A 488 -10.54 -48.10 -25.36
N GLU A 489 -11.79 -48.35 -25.73
CA GLU A 489 -12.18 -48.91 -27.03
C GLU A 489 -12.64 -47.79 -27.97
N GLN A 490 -13.25 -46.75 -27.41
CA GLN A 490 -13.65 -45.55 -28.13
C GLN A 490 -13.36 -44.32 -27.29
N VAL A 491 -12.91 -43.26 -27.94
CA VAL A 491 -12.68 -41.94 -27.37
C VAL A 491 -13.57 -40.94 -28.06
N LYS A 492 -14.35 -40.18 -27.30
CA LYS A 492 -15.23 -39.14 -27.83
C LYS A 492 -14.97 -37.82 -27.12
N LEU A 493 -14.57 -36.81 -27.87
CA LEU A 493 -14.55 -35.42 -27.40
C LEU A 493 -15.88 -34.75 -27.79
N SER A 494 -16.46 -34.01 -26.85
CA SER A 494 -17.70 -33.25 -27.06
C SER A 494 -17.53 -31.84 -26.53
N LEU A 495 -17.96 -30.86 -27.31
CA LEU A 495 -18.13 -29.49 -26.87
C LEU A 495 -19.56 -29.38 -26.31
N ILE A 496 -19.68 -29.24 -25.00
CA ILE A 496 -20.95 -29.28 -24.27
C ILE A 496 -21.71 -27.95 -24.39
N THR A 497 -20.97 -26.85 -24.38
CA THR A 497 -21.50 -25.50 -24.60
C THR A 497 -21.66 -25.22 -26.09
N ASN A 498 -22.51 -24.26 -26.47
CA ASN A 498 -22.55 -23.78 -27.86
C ASN A 498 -21.49 -22.69 -28.14
N GLN A 499 -20.56 -22.48 -27.21
CA GLN A 499 -19.51 -21.46 -27.23
C GLN A 499 -18.14 -22.13 -27.32
N GLY A 500 -17.21 -21.57 -28.08
CA GLY A 500 -15.84 -22.07 -28.23
C GLY A 500 -15.49 -22.62 -29.62
N PRO A 501 -14.19 -22.84 -29.89
CA PRO A 501 -13.73 -23.58 -31.07
C PRO A 501 -14.38 -24.96 -31.24
N LYS A 502 -14.73 -25.29 -32.47
CA LYS A 502 -15.31 -26.59 -32.85
C LYS A 502 -14.25 -27.55 -33.38
N PHE A 503 -14.48 -28.86 -33.27
CA PHE A 503 -13.62 -29.90 -33.85
C PHE A 503 -13.80 -29.95 -35.37
N ALA A 504 -12.99 -29.20 -36.13
CA ALA A 504 -13.12 -29.10 -37.60
C ALA A 504 -14.56 -28.79 -38.07
N GLY A 505 -15.25 -27.91 -37.33
CA GLY A 505 -16.65 -27.53 -37.59
C GLY A 505 -17.71 -28.37 -36.86
N SER A 506 -17.35 -29.50 -36.26
CA SER A 506 -18.24 -30.37 -35.48
C SER A 506 -18.21 -30.05 -33.97
N SER A 507 -19.31 -30.29 -33.25
CA SER A 507 -19.33 -30.26 -31.77
C SER A 507 -18.88 -31.58 -31.13
N THR A 508 -18.64 -32.61 -31.94
CA THR A 508 -18.15 -33.91 -31.48
C THR A 508 -17.03 -34.43 -32.38
N LEU A 509 -16.07 -35.12 -31.78
CA LEU A 509 -15.01 -35.84 -32.47
C LEU A 509 -14.91 -37.24 -31.88
N ILE A 510 -14.97 -38.26 -32.73
CA ILE A 510 -14.91 -39.67 -32.35
C ILE A 510 -13.56 -40.23 -32.82
N ASP A 511 -12.89 -40.95 -31.93
CA ASP A 511 -11.59 -41.59 -32.09
C ASP A 511 -10.52 -40.64 -32.67
N PRO A 512 -10.23 -39.52 -31.98
CA PRO A 512 -9.15 -38.62 -32.36
C PRO A 512 -7.81 -39.36 -32.43
N ASN A 513 -7.01 -39.04 -33.47
CA ASN A 513 -5.65 -39.55 -33.58
C ASN A 513 -4.75 -38.94 -32.49
N GLY A 514 -4.19 -39.77 -31.62
CA GLY A 514 -3.24 -39.36 -30.59
C GLY A 514 -3.85 -39.07 -29.21
N SER A 515 -3.09 -38.38 -28.36
CA SER A 515 -3.44 -38.05 -26.97
C SER A 515 -3.67 -36.54 -26.75
N SER A 516 -3.78 -35.78 -27.84
CA SER A 516 -4.01 -34.34 -27.83
C SER A 516 -4.72 -33.90 -29.10
N TYR A 517 -5.49 -32.82 -29.01
CA TYR A 517 -6.18 -32.21 -30.14
C TYR A 517 -6.06 -30.69 -30.06
N ASP A 518 -5.51 -30.08 -31.11
CA ASP A 518 -5.46 -28.62 -31.26
C ASP A 518 -6.79 -28.12 -31.85
N LEU A 519 -7.54 -27.35 -31.06
CA LEU A 519 -8.79 -26.75 -31.48
C LEU A 519 -8.58 -25.48 -32.33
N GLY A 520 -7.35 -24.97 -32.41
CA GLY A 520 -7.02 -23.68 -32.99
C GLY A 520 -7.37 -22.51 -32.06
N SER A 521 -7.38 -21.30 -32.63
CA SER A 521 -7.60 -20.05 -31.91
C SER A 521 -9.03 -19.89 -31.37
N PHE A 522 -9.15 -19.50 -30.09
CA PHE A 522 -10.45 -19.11 -29.50
C PHE A 522 -10.79 -17.67 -29.87
N HIS A 523 -11.76 -17.48 -30.75
CA HIS A 523 -12.28 -16.16 -31.12
C HIS A 523 -13.57 -15.80 -30.38
N GLY A 524 -13.77 -14.50 -30.14
CA GLY A 524 -14.99 -13.91 -29.61
C GLY A 524 -14.78 -12.44 -29.27
N ASP A 525 -15.87 -11.66 -29.30
CA ASP A 525 -15.87 -10.23 -28.99
C ASP A 525 -16.45 -9.93 -27.61
N LYS A 526 -16.66 -10.95 -26.77
CA LYS A 526 -17.21 -10.83 -25.42
C LYS A 526 -16.78 -12.03 -24.56
N PRO A 527 -16.95 -11.97 -23.22
CA PRO A 527 -16.76 -13.13 -22.36
C PRO A 527 -17.56 -14.36 -22.82
N LEU A 528 -16.87 -15.48 -22.98
CA LEU A 528 -17.46 -16.78 -23.34
C LEU A 528 -16.88 -17.87 -22.43
N ASN A 529 -17.67 -18.90 -22.16
CA ASN A 529 -17.25 -20.09 -21.42
C ASN A 529 -17.50 -21.31 -22.29
N ALA A 530 -16.43 -22.05 -22.60
CA ALA A 530 -16.49 -23.29 -23.35
C ALA A 530 -16.21 -24.48 -22.43
N ILE A 531 -17.10 -25.47 -22.40
CA ILE A 531 -16.89 -26.71 -21.63
C ILE A 531 -16.69 -27.86 -22.61
N TYR A 532 -15.53 -28.50 -22.53
CA TYR A 532 -15.22 -29.70 -23.28
C TYR A 532 -15.34 -30.92 -22.38
N GLU A 533 -15.89 -32.00 -22.91
CA GLU A 533 -16.03 -33.28 -22.25
C GLU A 533 -15.28 -34.35 -23.03
N LEU A 534 -14.44 -35.09 -22.34
CA LEU A 534 -13.85 -36.33 -22.82
C LEU A 534 -14.70 -37.48 -22.29
N SER A 535 -15.28 -38.25 -23.20
CA SER A 535 -16.01 -39.49 -22.92
C SER A 535 -15.20 -40.66 -23.46
N VAL A 536 -14.88 -41.62 -22.60
CA VAL A 536 -14.09 -42.79 -22.95
C VAL A 536 -14.97 -44.01 -22.69
N THR A 537 -15.21 -44.79 -23.73
CA THR A 537 -15.94 -46.06 -23.65
C THR A 537 -14.94 -47.19 -23.73
N GLY A 538 -15.08 -48.18 -22.86
CA GLY A 538 -14.28 -49.38 -22.82
C GLY A 538 -15.19 -50.60 -22.65
N PRO A 539 -14.61 -51.79 -22.42
CA PRO A 539 -15.40 -53.02 -22.39
C PRO A 539 -16.42 -53.05 -21.25
N CYS A 540 -16.22 -52.25 -20.19
CA CYS A 540 -17.07 -52.22 -18.99
C CYS A 540 -17.69 -50.85 -18.71
N GLY A 541 -18.18 -50.18 -19.75
CA GLY A 541 -18.97 -48.96 -19.63
C GLY A 541 -18.23 -47.72 -20.14
N THR A 542 -18.67 -46.55 -19.68
CA THR A 542 -18.18 -45.25 -20.15
C THR A 542 -17.86 -44.35 -18.96
N VAL A 543 -16.72 -43.68 -19.01
CA VAL A 543 -16.33 -42.63 -18.05
C VAL A 543 -16.21 -41.29 -18.76
N THR A 544 -16.47 -40.21 -18.03
CA THR A 544 -16.37 -38.84 -18.57
C THR A 544 -15.51 -37.95 -17.69
N SER A 545 -14.87 -36.95 -18.31
CA SER A 545 -14.14 -35.87 -17.63
C SER A 545 -14.37 -34.56 -18.37
N ARG A 546 -14.33 -33.43 -17.67
CA ARG A 546 -14.60 -32.11 -18.23
C ARG A 546 -13.46 -31.14 -17.96
N VAL A 547 -13.24 -30.24 -18.91
CA VAL A 547 -12.38 -29.06 -18.77
C VAL A 547 -13.13 -27.83 -19.22
N GLU A 548 -12.80 -26.70 -18.62
CA GLU A 548 -13.41 -25.40 -18.93
C GLU A 548 -12.37 -24.44 -19.51
N VAL A 549 -12.76 -23.72 -20.56
CA VAL A 549 -11.99 -22.64 -21.16
C VAL A 549 -12.82 -21.37 -21.13
N ARG A 550 -12.31 -20.32 -20.47
CA ARG A 550 -12.94 -19.00 -20.47
C ARG A 550 -12.21 -18.08 -21.42
N LEU A 551 -12.94 -17.53 -22.39
CA LEU A 551 -12.45 -16.42 -23.20
C LEU A 551 -12.59 -15.13 -22.38
N ARG A 552 -11.48 -14.52 -22.00
CA ARG A 552 -11.45 -13.23 -21.29
C ARG A 552 -10.34 -12.37 -21.86
N LYS A 553 -10.51 -11.06 -21.79
CA LYS A 553 -9.47 -10.11 -22.19
C LYS A 553 -9.17 -9.19 -21.02
N VAL A 554 -7.91 -9.07 -20.66
CA VAL A 554 -7.51 -8.16 -19.58
C VAL A 554 -7.45 -6.75 -20.17
N PRO A 555 -8.23 -5.79 -19.64
CA PRO A 555 -8.16 -4.42 -20.14
C PRO A 555 -6.83 -3.79 -19.76
N GLU A 556 -6.14 -3.17 -20.72
CA GLU A 556 -4.96 -2.38 -20.44
C GLU A 556 -5.38 -0.97 -20.04
N LEU A 557 -5.44 -0.71 -18.74
CA LEU A 557 -5.76 0.61 -18.24
C LEU A 557 -4.52 1.51 -18.27
N LYS A 558 -4.73 2.79 -18.54
CA LYS A 558 -3.69 3.82 -18.54
C LYS A 558 -4.24 5.12 -18.00
N ILE A 559 -3.62 5.65 -16.95
CA ILE A 559 -3.94 7.00 -16.51
C ILE A 559 -3.29 7.98 -17.49
N ILE A 560 -4.12 8.68 -18.26
CA ILE A 560 -3.67 9.62 -19.30
C ILE A 560 -3.51 11.05 -18.76
N GLY A 561 -3.92 11.28 -17.52
CA GLY A 561 -3.58 12.45 -16.72
C GLY A 561 -4.60 12.70 -15.61
N ALA A 562 -4.38 13.78 -14.88
CA ALA A 562 -5.24 14.21 -13.78
C ALA A 562 -5.43 15.73 -13.81
N GLU A 563 -6.64 16.15 -13.44
CA GLU A 563 -7.02 17.54 -13.25
C GLU A 563 -7.28 17.79 -11.77
N ILE A 564 -6.67 18.83 -11.22
CA ILE A 564 -6.78 19.21 -9.82
C ILE A 564 -7.44 20.57 -9.77
N THR A 565 -8.65 20.63 -9.21
CA THR A 565 -9.53 21.80 -9.32
C THR A 565 -10.28 22.09 -8.04
N GLN A 566 -10.55 23.37 -7.79
CA GLN A 566 -11.40 23.84 -6.68
C GLN A 566 -12.68 24.54 -7.17
N ALA A 567 -12.83 24.70 -8.48
CA ALA A 567 -14.04 25.20 -9.14
C ALA A 567 -13.87 25.13 -10.65
N ILE A 568 -12.72 25.59 -11.12
CA ILE A 568 -12.35 25.63 -12.52
C ILE A 568 -10.90 25.19 -12.69
N GLN A 569 -10.63 24.45 -13.75
CA GLN A 569 -9.29 24.13 -14.18
C GLN A 569 -9.28 23.92 -15.69
N THR A 570 -8.10 23.96 -16.30
CA THR A 570 -7.88 23.54 -17.69
C THR A 570 -7.05 22.25 -17.72
N PHE A 571 -7.50 21.25 -18.46
CA PHE A 571 -6.76 20.01 -18.71
C PHE A 571 -6.88 19.63 -20.19
N ARG A 572 -5.74 19.31 -20.84
CA ARG A 572 -5.63 19.03 -22.29
C ARG A 572 -6.01 20.19 -23.23
N ASP A 573 -6.04 21.42 -22.74
CA ASP A 573 -6.06 22.58 -23.64
C ASP A 573 -4.66 22.75 -24.27
N PRO A 574 -4.51 22.70 -25.61
CA PRO A 574 -3.21 22.85 -26.25
C PRO A 574 -2.59 24.24 -26.04
N ASN A 575 -3.37 25.25 -25.63
CA ASN A 575 -2.92 26.62 -25.46
C ASN A 575 -2.65 27.00 -23.99
N VAL A 576 -3.04 26.15 -23.03
CA VAL A 576 -2.92 26.44 -21.60
C VAL A 576 -2.31 25.23 -20.89
N PRO A 577 -1.25 25.40 -20.08
CA PRO A 577 -0.70 24.31 -19.29
C PRO A 577 -1.79 23.64 -18.44
N SER A 578 -1.76 22.30 -18.40
CA SER A 578 -2.64 21.53 -17.52
C SER A 578 -2.43 21.95 -16.07
N ASN A 579 -3.52 22.11 -15.31
CA ASN A 579 -3.47 22.50 -13.90
C ASN A 579 -2.82 23.88 -13.65
N SER A 580 -3.04 24.85 -14.56
CA SER A 580 -2.42 26.18 -14.48
C SER A 580 -3.05 27.15 -13.48
N ILE A 581 -4.24 26.85 -12.96
CA ILE A 581 -4.94 27.70 -11.99
C ILE A 581 -4.44 27.39 -10.57
N PRO A 582 -4.01 28.40 -9.78
CA PRO A 582 -3.52 28.20 -8.43
C PRO A 582 -4.63 27.70 -7.51
N LEU A 583 -4.24 26.82 -6.58
CA LEU A 583 -5.13 26.26 -5.57
C LEU A 583 -4.97 27.04 -4.27
N VAL A 584 -6.09 27.27 -3.58
CA VAL A 584 -6.18 27.99 -2.32
C VAL A 584 -6.16 27.00 -1.16
N ALA A 585 -5.36 27.26 -0.14
CA ALA A 585 -5.32 26.41 1.05
C ALA A 585 -6.67 26.41 1.79
N LEU A 586 -6.96 25.34 2.53
CA LEU A 586 -8.18 25.20 3.34
C LEU A 586 -9.48 25.28 2.52
N LYS A 587 -9.44 24.84 1.26
CA LYS A 587 -10.60 24.73 0.38
C LYS A 587 -10.66 23.34 -0.27
N ASP A 588 -11.86 22.77 -0.31
CA ASP A 588 -12.11 21.46 -0.90
C ASP A 588 -11.60 21.40 -2.35
N THR A 589 -10.81 20.36 -2.64
CA THR A 589 -10.14 20.20 -3.93
C THR A 589 -10.53 18.86 -4.53
N ILE A 590 -10.87 18.83 -5.81
CA ILE A 590 -11.12 17.59 -6.54
C ILE A 590 -9.91 17.22 -7.37
N VAL A 591 -9.59 15.93 -7.33
CA VAL A 591 -8.71 15.28 -8.30
C VAL A 591 -9.60 14.48 -9.26
N ARG A 592 -9.66 14.89 -10.52
CA ARG A 592 -10.34 14.17 -11.61
C ARG A 592 -9.30 13.41 -12.40
N VAL A 593 -9.41 12.09 -12.44
CA VAL A 593 -8.41 11.22 -13.05
C VAL A 593 -8.98 10.62 -14.31
N TYR A 594 -8.30 10.88 -15.42
CA TYR A 594 -8.67 10.39 -16.73
C TYR A 594 -7.98 9.05 -16.94
N VAL A 595 -8.77 7.99 -17.10
CA VAL A 595 -8.26 6.63 -17.29
C VAL A 595 -8.73 6.15 -18.65
N ALA A 596 -7.77 5.90 -19.55
CA ALA A 596 -8.04 5.24 -20.80
C ALA A 596 -7.99 3.73 -20.62
N VAL A 597 -8.79 3.03 -21.42
CA VAL A 597 -8.57 1.62 -21.72
C VAL A 597 -7.99 1.50 -23.13
N GLU A 598 -6.85 0.84 -23.24
CA GLU A 598 -6.17 0.52 -24.48
C GLU A 598 -6.30 -1.00 -24.75
N ASN A 599 -6.06 -1.39 -26.00
CA ASN A 599 -5.91 -2.79 -26.41
C ASN A 599 -7.09 -3.75 -26.20
N LEU A 600 -8.32 -3.29 -25.88
CA LEU A 600 -9.50 -4.18 -25.90
C LEU A 600 -9.88 -4.65 -27.31
N GLY A 601 -9.57 -3.87 -28.36
CA GLY A 601 -9.70 -4.31 -29.76
C GLY A 601 -11.13 -4.71 -30.13
N GLY A 602 -12.13 -4.00 -29.60
CA GLY A 602 -13.55 -4.28 -29.82
C GLY A 602 -14.16 -5.33 -28.88
N PHE A 603 -13.38 -5.88 -27.93
CA PHE A 603 -13.91 -6.81 -26.93
C PHE A 603 -14.86 -6.06 -25.97
N LYS A 604 -16.07 -6.59 -25.82
CA LYS A 604 -17.16 -6.06 -25.00
C LYS A 604 -17.19 -6.80 -23.68
N LEU A 605 -16.93 -6.10 -22.59
CA LEU A 605 -17.21 -6.64 -21.26
C LEU A 605 -18.73 -6.68 -21.04
N GLU A 606 -19.18 -7.58 -20.16
CA GLU A 606 -20.61 -7.81 -19.94
C GLU A 606 -21.30 -6.53 -19.41
N GLY A 607 -22.36 -6.08 -20.08
CA GLY A 607 -23.06 -4.85 -19.72
C GLY A 607 -22.46 -3.54 -20.27
N PHE A 608 -21.38 -3.61 -21.05
CA PHE A 608 -20.68 -2.43 -21.56
C PHE A 608 -20.66 -2.34 -23.09
N PHE A 609 -20.43 -1.13 -23.60
CA PHE A 609 -20.13 -0.91 -25.01
C PHE A 609 -18.73 -1.48 -25.35
N PRO A 610 -18.42 -1.68 -26.65
CA PRO A 610 -17.07 -2.03 -27.06
C PRO A 610 -16.04 -1.05 -26.50
N ASP A 611 -14.93 -1.61 -26.02
CA ASP A 611 -13.80 -0.87 -25.47
C ASP A 611 -14.13 -0.01 -24.24
N GLU A 612 -15.09 -0.45 -23.41
CA GLU A 612 -15.46 0.21 -22.16
C GLU A 612 -15.31 -0.75 -20.97
N VAL A 613 -14.85 -0.20 -19.83
CA VAL A 613 -14.56 -0.96 -18.60
C VAL A 613 -15.00 -0.15 -17.39
N LYS A 614 -15.68 -0.77 -16.42
CA LYS A 614 -15.92 -0.11 -15.14
C LYS A 614 -14.63 -0.03 -14.35
N ILE A 615 -14.31 1.16 -13.84
CA ILE A 615 -13.08 1.41 -13.09
C ILE A 615 -13.36 1.96 -11.70
N SER A 616 -12.42 1.71 -10.81
CA SER A 616 -12.32 2.33 -9.49
C SER A 616 -10.88 2.74 -9.25
N GLY A 617 -10.61 3.39 -8.12
CA GLY A 617 -9.31 3.93 -7.84
C GLY A 617 -9.13 4.38 -6.40
N SER A 618 -7.98 4.96 -6.12
CA SER A 618 -7.73 5.68 -4.87
C SER A 618 -6.73 6.80 -5.08
N VAL A 619 -6.86 7.85 -4.27
CA VAL A 619 -5.85 8.90 -4.11
C VAL A 619 -5.25 8.78 -2.73
N GLU A 620 -3.94 8.60 -2.65
CA GLU A 620 -3.18 8.65 -1.39
C GLU A 620 -2.59 10.05 -1.20
N ILE A 621 -2.86 10.68 -0.06
CA ILE A 621 -2.27 11.95 0.36
C ILE A 621 -1.90 11.86 1.84
N MET A 622 -0.64 12.12 2.18
CA MET A 622 -0.12 11.99 3.57
C MET A 622 -0.43 10.63 4.23
N GLY A 623 -0.46 9.54 3.45
CA GLY A 623 -0.82 8.20 3.94
C GLY A 623 -2.33 7.94 4.07
N GLN A 624 -3.18 8.96 3.88
CA GLN A 624 -4.63 8.79 3.84
C GLN A 624 -5.07 8.38 2.43
N LEU A 625 -5.84 7.29 2.34
CA LEU A 625 -6.45 6.82 1.10
C LEU A 625 -7.85 7.40 0.95
N LEU A 626 -8.09 8.08 -0.16
CA LEU A 626 -9.35 8.71 -0.52
C LEU A 626 -10.02 7.87 -1.63
N PRO A 627 -11.27 7.39 -1.41
CA PRO A 627 -12.02 6.66 -2.43
C PRO A 627 -12.61 7.62 -3.48
N PRO A 628 -13.00 7.11 -4.65
CA PRO A 628 -13.70 7.92 -5.65
C PRO A 628 -15.11 8.26 -5.14
N LEU A 629 -15.63 9.42 -5.54
CA LEU A 629 -16.95 9.93 -5.16
C LEU A 629 -18.11 9.23 -5.91
N GLY A 630 -17.81 8.41 -6.91
CA GLY A 630 -18.82 7.74 -7.72
C GLY A 630 -18.22 6.70 -8.66
N GLU A 631 -19.09 6.09 -9.46
CA GLU A 631 -18.67 5.17 -10.50
C GLU A 631 -18.00 5.91 -11.65
N ALA A 632 -17.01 5.27 -12.26
CA ALA A 632 -16.38 5.77 -13.47
C ALA A 632 -16.15 4.64 -14.47
N ARG A 633 -16.00 5.01 -15.73
CA ARG A 633 -15.73 4.12 -16.85
C ARG A 633 -14.43 4.56 -17.52
N ALA A 634 -13.57 3.58 -17.81
CA ALA A 634 -12.47 3.80 -18.73
C ALA A 634 -12.98 3.62 -20.16
N LEU A 635 -12.60 4.56 -21.03
CA LEU A 635 -12.91 4.56 -22.45
C LEU A 635 -11.60 4.69 -23.26
N PRO A 636 -11.60 4.45 -24.59
CA PRO A 636 -10.44 4.81 -25.41
C PRO A 636 -10.14 6.30 -25.27
N SER A 637 -8.86 6.69 -25.25
CA SER A 637 -8.44 8.09 -24.97
C SER A 637 -9.16 9.14 -25.83
N ALA A 638 -9.51 8.80 -27.08
CA ALA A 638 -10.23 9.68 -28.01
C ALA A 638 -11.74 9.84 -27.72
N ARG A 639 -12.33 8.96 -26.93
CA ARG A 639 -13.75 8.97 -26.52
C ARG A 639 -13.97 9.52 -25.11
N ILE A 640 -12.89 9.81 -24.37
CA ILE A 640 -12.98 10.40 -23.04
C ILE A 640 -13.42 11.86 -23.20
N GLU A 641 -14.68 12.11 -22.91
CA GLU A 641 -15.27 13.45 -22.89
C GLU A 641 -15.11 14.07 -21.52
N ARG A 642 -14.46 15.23 -21.46
CA ARG A 642 -14.17 15.95 -20.22
C ARG A 642 -15.42 16.49 -19.51
N TRP A 643 -16.51 16.72 -20.24
CA TRP A 643 -17.76 17.20 -19.64
C TRP A 643 -18.61 16.08 -19.01
N GLN A 644 -18.30 14.81 -19.28
CA GLN A 644 -18.98 13.67 -18.68
C GLN A 644 -18.31 13.29 -17.37
N THR A 645 -19.06 13.32 -16.26
CA THR A 645 -18.51 13.04 -14.92
C THR A 645 -18.07 11.59 -14.75
N ASP A 646 -18.79 10.65 -15.39
CA ASP A 646 -18.55 9.21 -15.31
C ASP A 646 -17.39 8.74 -16.22
N ASN A 647 -16.80 9.63 -17.03
CA ASN A 647 -15.56 9.36 -17.77
C ASN A 647 -14.29 9.58 -16.93
N THR A 648 -14.41 10.06 -15.68
CA THR A 648 -13.28 10.33 -14.80
C THR A 648 -13.50 9.75 -13.41
N LEU A 649 -12.43 9.24 -12.78
CA LEU A 649 -12.45 8.95 -11.36
C LEU A 649 -12.28 10.27 -10.59
N ASN A 650 -13.27 10.66 -9.80
CA ASN A 650 -13.29 11.92 -9.09
C ASN A 650 -13.06 11.69 -7.59
N PHE A 651 -12.06 12.35 -7.00
CA PHE A 651 -11.69 12.21 -5.59
C PHE A 651 -11.74 13.56 -4.88
N LEU A 652 -12.39 13.62 -3.73
CA LEU A 652 -12.39 14.81 -2.86
C LEU A 652 -11.19 14.77 -1.92
N ILE A 653 -10.30 15.76 -2.04
CA ILE A 653 -9.34 16.14 -1.01
C ILE A 653 -10.05 17.17 -0.11
N PRO A 654 -10.40 16.82 1.14
CA PRO A 654 -11.04 17.75 2.05
C PRO A 654 -10.15 18.96 2.34
N ALA A 655 -10.76 20.13 2.57
CA ALA A 655 -10.10 21.38 2.90
C ALA A 655 -8.96 21.24 3.93
N ALA A 656 -9.15 20.45 4.99
CA ALA A 656 -8.14 20.25 6.04
C ALA A 656 -6.83 19.59 5.54
N LEU A 657 -6.88 18.83 4.43
CA LEU A 657 -5.70 18.21 3.81
C LEU A 657 -5.12 19.06 2.66
N ALA A 658 -5.90 20.02 2.16
CA ALA A 658 -5.56 20.91 1.06
C ALA A 658 -4.71 22.10 1.56
N THR A 659 -3.49 21.84 2.02
CA THR A 659 -2.57 22.86 2.55
C THR A 659 -1.13 22.63 2.11
N GLY A 660 -0.38 23.71 1.89
CA GLY A 660 1.04 23.68 1.54
C GLY A 660 1.37 22.86 0.27
N SER A 661 2.59 22.35 0.18
CA SER A 661 2.99 21.45 -0.90
C SER A 661 2.86 19.98 -0.49
N LYS A 662 2.09 19.18 -1.22
CA LYS A 662 1.93 17.72 -0.98
C LYS A 662 2.16 16.90 -2.24
N ARG A 663 2.60 15.67 -2.03
CA ARG A 663 2.61 14.63 -3.06
C ARG A 663 1.34 13.80 -2.94
N ILE A 664 0.68 13.56 -4.07
CA ILE A 664 -0.41 12.58 -4.16
C ILE A 664 0.07 11.32 -4.88
N ARG A 665 -0.56 10.18 -4.61
CA ARG A 665 -0.41 8.98 -5.45
C ARG A 665 -1.77 8.51 -5.91
N ILE A 666 -1.88 8.17 -7.19
CA ILE A 666 -3.15 7.79 -7.81
C ILE A 666 -3.06 6.31 -8.16
N LYS A 667 -4.13 5.56 -7.93
CA LYS A 667 -4.27 4.17 -8.37
C LYS A 667 -5.58 4.02 -9.10
N ALA A 668 -5.59 3.24 -10.18
CA ALA A 668 -6.79 2.89 -10.91
C ALA A 668 -6.80 1.39 -11.21
N TRP A 669 -7.96 0.77 -11.18
CA TRP A 669 -8.12 -0.64 -11.49
C TRP A 669 -9.51 -0.91 -12.06
N SER A 670 -9.64 -1.98 -12.83
CA SER A 670 -10.95 -2.43 -13.31
C SER A 670 -11.75 -3.02 -12.15
N VAL A 671 -13.01 -2.61 -12.03
CA VAL A 671 -13.96 -3.16 -11.04
C VAL A 671 -14.52 -4.48 -11.52
N ASP A 672 -14.56 -4.68 -12.84
CA ASP A 672 -15.08 -5.91 -13.42
C ASP A 672 -14.27 -7.09 -12.87
N GLU A 673 -14.98 -7.85 -12.03
CA GLU A 673 -14.51 -9.03 -11.36
C GLU A 673 -14.15 -10.02 -12.47
N ILE A 674 -12.86 -10.13 -12.78
CA ILE A 674 -12.36 -11.42 -13.23
C ILE A 674 -12.51 -12.30 -11.97
N GLU A 675 -13.73 -12.81 -11.73
CA GLU A 675 -14.24 -13.48 -10.50
C GLU A 675 -13.28 -14.52 -9.92
N THR A 676 -12.33 -14.97 -10.71
CA THR A 676 -11.07 -15.45 -10.22
C THR A 676 -10.15 -15.38 -11.43
N PRO A 677 -9.04 -14.62 -11.37
CA PRO A 677 -8.03 -14.87 -12.37
C PRO A 677 -7.65 -16.35 -12.30
N PRO A 678 -7.28 -17.01 -13.41
CA PRO A 678 -6.72 -18.35 -13.33
C PRO A 678 -5.58 -18.34 -12.31
N VAL A 679 -5.46 -19.42 -11.52
CA VAL A 679 -4.44 -19.57 -10.48
C VAL A 679 -3.09 -19.14 -11.05
N GLY A 680 -2.55 -18.00 -10.58
CA GLY A 680 -1.29 -17.42 -11.06
C GLY A 680 -1.38 -16.09 -11.83
N VAL A 681 -2.54 -15.72 -12.40
CA VAL A 681 -2.71 -14.44 -13.11
C VAL A 681 -3.19 -13.38 -12.13
N LYS A 682 -2.32 -12.77 -11.33
CA LYS A 682 -2.77 -11.62 -10.52
C LYS A 682 -3.31 -10.54 -11.47
N THR A 683 -4.60 -10.20 -11.39
CA THR A 683 -5.12 -8.95 -11.97
C THR A 683 -4.40 -7.82 -11.26
N ARG A 684 -3.30 -7.36 -11.84
CA ARG A 684 -2.48 -6.33 -11.22
C ARG A 684 -3.24 -5.02 -11.36
N PRO A 685 -3.62 -4.34 -10.27
CA PRO A 685 -4.15 -2.99 -10.38
C PRO A 685 -3.12 -2.14 -11.14
N VAL A 686 -3.58 -1.36 -12.12
CA VAL A 686 -2.68 -0.44 -12.82
C VAL A 686 -2.36 0.71 -11.88
N THR A 687 -1.18 0.60 -11.27
CA THR A 687 -0.68 1.64 -10.38
C THR A 687 0.03 2.68 -11.22
N TYR A 688 -0.51 3.89 -11.27
CA TYR A 688 0.13 5.01 -11.93
C TYR A 688 0.48 6.06 -10.89
N THR A 689 1.74 6.10 -10.47
CA THR A 689 2.18 7.09 -9.50
C THR A 689 2.32 8.45 -10.19
N PHE A 690 1.28 9.26 -10.10
CA PHE A 690 1.37 10.67 -10.45
C PHE A 690 2.18 11.40 -9.39
N SER A 691 3.51 11.51 -9.55
CA SER A 691 4.40 12.17 -8.61
C SER A 691 4.48 13.69 -8.81
N HIS A 692 3.34 14.37 -9.00
CA HIS A 692 3.32 15.83 -9.03
C HIS A 692 3.18 16.39 -7.63
N HIS A 693 3.97 17.42 -7.33
CA HIS A 693 3.77 18.23 -6.12
C HIS A 693 2.59 19.16 -6.38
N ILE A 694 1.52 19.01 -5.61
CA ILE A 694 0.39 19.94 -5.60
C ILE A 694 0.69 20.98 -4.54
N ASN A 695 0.58 22.25 -4.90
CA ASN A 695 0.77 23.35 -3.98
C ASN A 695 -0.54 24.11 -3.76
N TRP A 696 -1.00 24.14 -2.52
CA TRP A 696 -2.08 25.01 -2.05
C TRP A 696 -1.48 26.24 -1.39
N ILE A 697 -1.93 27.41 -1.83
CA ILE A 697 -1.40 28.70 -1.42
C ILE A 697 -2.30 29.27 -0.33
N ASP A 698 -1.70 29.62 0.81
CA ASP A 698 -2.41 30.31 1.88
C ASP A 698 -2.87 31.69 1.40
N LYS A 699 -4.14 32.00 1.65
CA LYS A 699 -4.78 33.28 1.32
C LYS A 699 -5.46 33.83 2.54
N VAL A 700 -5.46 35.17 2.66
CA VAL A 700 -6.23 35.84 3.71
C VAL A 700 -7.70 35.50 3.52
N PRO A 701 -8.42 34.97 4.52
CA PRO A 701 -9.82 34.66 4.38
C PRO A 701 -10.63 35.92 4.09
N PHE A 702 -11.44 35.87 3.03
CA PHE A 702 -12.47 36.85 2.79
C PHE A 702 -13.51 36.77 3.91
N LYS A 703 -13.54 37.78 4.76
CA LYS A 703 -14.41 37.78 5.94
C LYS A 703 -15.82 38.13 5.55
N VAL A 704 -16.78 37.30 5.97
CA VAL A 704 -18.19 37.50 5.67
C VAL A 704 -19.03 37.45 6.94
N ARG A 705 -19.97 38.39 7.04
CA ARG A 705 -20.99 38.45 8.07
C ARG A 705 -22.36 38.36 7.41
N TYR A 706 -23.10 37.28 7.62
CA TYR A 706 -24.41 37.15 6.99
C TYR A 706 -25.54 37.70 7.86
N VAL A 707 -26.50 38.37 7.22
CA VAL A 707 -27.73 38.88 7.84
C VAL A 707 -28.90 38.12 7.23
N ARG A 708 -29.77 37.53 8.05
CA ARG A 708 -30.97 36.83 7.55
C ARG A 708 -32.10 37.83 7.38
N ILE A 709 -32.58 38.02 6.16
CA ILE A 709 -33.65 38.97 5.90
C ILE A 709 -34.99 38.25 6.05
N SER A 710 -35.86 38.80 6.88
CA SER A 710 -37.26 38.39 7.00
C SER A 710 -38.13 39.39 6.24
N ASP A 711 -38.85 38.91 5.22
CA ASP A 711 -39.69 39.75 4.36
C ASP A 711 -41.07 40.04 4.97
N ARG A 712 -41.93 40.80 4.27
CA ARG A 712 -43.30 41.10 4.72
C ARG A 712 -44.17 39.87 4.95
N SER A 713 -43.83 38.73 4.35
CA SER A 713 -44.56 37.46 4.55
C SER A 713 -44.13 36.73 5.83
N GLY A 714 -43.08 37.23 6.50
CA GLY A 714 -42.46 36.58 7.65
C GLY A 714 -41.59 35.38 7.26
N SER A 715 -41.33 35.18 5.97
CA SER A 715 -40.42 34.13 5.52
C SER A 715 -38.98 34.52 5.86
N GLU A 716 -38.20 33.59 6.40
CA GLU A 716 -36.81 33.77 6.76
C GLU A 716 -36.09 32.42 6.59
N LEU A 717 -34.81 32.46 6.18
CA LEU A 717 -33.96 31.27 6.16
C LEU A 717 -33.52 30.89 7.58
N SER A 718 -33.28 29.61 7.82
CA SER A 718 -32.56 29.19 9.03
C SER A 718 -31.11 29.67 8.99
N ASP A 719 -30.49 29.80 10.16
CA ASP A 719 -29.06 30.12 10.29
C ASP A 719 -28.17 29.18 9.45
N GLN A 720 -28.47 27.88 9.51
CA GLN A 720 -27.76 26.87 8.72
C GLN A 720 -27.94 27.07 7.21
N GLN A 721 -29.14 27.40 6.75
CA GLN A 721 -29.41 27.65 5.33
C GLN A 721 -28.66 28.90 4.84
N ALA A 722 -28.72 29.98 5.62
CA ALA A 722 -28.00 31.23 5.35
C ALA A 722 -26.49 31.00 5.27
N ARG A 723 -25.92 30.31 6.26
CA ARG A 723 -24.51 29.93 6.28
C ARG A 723 -24.12 29.06 5.09
N GLU A 724 -24.96 28.10 4.70
CA GLU A 724 -24.69 27.25 3.54
C GLU A 724 -24.69 28.06 2.23
N VAL A 725 -25.59 29.03 2.04
CA VAL A 725 -25.57 29.92 0.86
C VAL A 725 -24.21 30.61 0.73
N ILE A 726 -23.69 31.17 1.83
CA ILE A 726 -22.36 31.79 1.85
C ILE A 726 -21.27 30.76 1.59
N LEU A 727 -21.25 29.63 2.32
CA LEU A 727 -20.25 28.58 2.13
C LEU A 727 -20.18 28.07 0.69
N ARG A 728 -21.31 28.04 -0.02
CA ARG A 728 -21.41 27.65 -1.43
C ARG A 728 -20.98 28.75 -2.39
N ALA A 729 -21.14 30.03 -2.04
CA ALA A 729 -20.57 31.14 -2.79
C ALA A 729 -19.04 31.05 -2.85
N PHE A 730 -18.42 30.62 -1.75
CA PHE A 730 -16.97 30.40 -1.69
C PHE A 730 -16.49 29.29 -2.61
N ASP A 731 -17.34 28.39 -3.13
CA ASP A 731 -16.92 27.45 -4.18
C ASP A 731 -16.41 28.24 -5.41
N LEU A 732 -16.97 29.42 -5.71
CA LEU A 732 -16.62 30.24 -6.87
C LEU A 732 -15.54 31.31 -6.61
N LEU A 733 -15.18 31.56 -5.35
CA LEU A 733 -14.22 32.58 -4.96
C LEU A 733 -12.86 31.96 -4.62
N ALA A 734 -11.77 32.59 -5.04
CA ALA A 734 -10.40 32.11 -4.82
C ALA A 734 -9.86 32.49 -3.42
N THR A 735 -10.60 32.16 -2.36
CA THR A 735 -10.33 32.44 -0.94
C THR A 735 -10.87 31.30 -0.06
N PRO A 736 -10.26 30.99 1.09
CA PRO A 736 -10.79 29.96 1.99
C PRO A 736 -12.08 30.40 2.68
N PRO A 737 -13.05 29.48 2.89
CA PRO A 737 -14.31 29.76 3.60
C PRO A 737 -14.16 29.64 5.13
N THR A 738 -13.12 30.24 5.71
CA THR A 738 -12.75 30.05 7.13
C THR A 738 -13.19 31.18 8.07
N ASP A 739 -13.63 32.33 7.54
CA ASP A 739 -14.09 33.48 8.33
C ASP A 739 -15.52 33.89 7.92
N ILE A 740 -16.48 33.02 8.27
CA ILE A 740 -17.92 33.21 8.02
C ILE A 740 -18.64 33.15 9.36
N ALA A 741 -19.34 34.22 9.71
CA ALA A 741 -20.10 34.34 10.95
C ALA A 741 -21.44 35.06 10.68
N PRO A 742 -22.43 34.95 11.57
CA PRO A 742 -23.56 35.87 11.54
C PRO A 742 -23.07 37.31 11.78
N ALA A 743 -23.75 38.29 11.18
CA ALA A 743 -23.55 39.68 11.52
C ALA A 743 -23.99 39.98 12.96
N ARG A 744 -23.55 41.13 13.49
CA ARG A 744 -23.97 41.64 14.80
C ARG A 744 -25.49 41.68 14.92
N VAL A 745 -26.17 42.03 13.83
CA VAL A 745 -27.61 41.90 13.67
C VAL A 745 -27.89 40.68 12.80
N PRO A 746 -28.05 39.48 13.38
CA PRO A 746 -28.12 38.23 12.62
C PRO A 746 -29.42 38.05 11.84
N THR A 747 -30.47 38.81 12.19
CA THR A 747 -31.77 38.83 11.51
C THR A 747 -32.25 40.26 11.34
N TRP A 748 -32.74 40.59 10.15
CA TRP A 748 -33.29 41.89 9.80
C TRP A 748 -34.71 41.74 9.27
N HIS A 749 -35.68 42.32 9.99
CA HIS A 749 -37.08 42.32 9.56
C HIS A 749 -37.38 43.58 8.76
N THR A 750 -37.78 43.43 7.50
CA THR A 750 -38.05 44.57 6.63
C THR A 750 -39.51 44.64 6.20
N SER A 751 -40.07 45.85 6.23
CA SER A 751 -41.35 46.16 5.62
C SER A 751 -41.19 46.70 4.19
N LEU A 752 -40.00 46.61 3.58
CA LEU A 752 -39.79 47.03 2.19
C LEU A 752 -40.35 45.99 1.21
N ASP A 753 -40.68 46.44 -0.01
CA ASP A 753 -41.15 45.56 -1.08
C ASP A 753 -39.96 45.01 -1.89
N LEU A 754 -39.49 43.83 -1.47
CA LEU A 754 -38.34 43.15 -2.09
C LEU A 754 -38.61 42.62 -3.50
N SER A 755 -39.82 42.81 -4.06
CA SER A 755 -40.09 42.51 -5.48
C SER A 755 -39.69 43.66 -6.41
N THR A 756 -39.34 44.82 -5.86
CA THR A 756 -38.98 46.04 -6.61
C THR A 756 -37.49 46.36 -6.46
N LYS A 757 -36.88 46.95 -7.50
CA LYS A 757 -35.48 47.42 -7.45
C LYS A 757 -35.28 48.42 -6.31
N ASP A 758 -36.23 49.35 -6.15
CA ASP A 758 -36.19 50.39 -5.12
C ASP A 758 -36.23 49.78 -3.72
N GLY A 759 -37.11 48.81 -3.45
CA GLY A 759 -37.18 48.15 -2.16
C GLY A 759 -35.94 47.34 -1.78
N ILE A 760 -35.25 46.73 -2.76
CA ILE A 760 -33.95 46.08 -2.53
C ILE A 760 -32.85 47.12 -2.29
N SER A 761 -32.83 48.20 -3.08
CA SER A 761 -31.87 49.29 -2.93
C SER A 761 -31.99 49.99 -1.56
N ASP A 762 -33.21 50.23 -1.09
CA ASP A 762 -33.47 50.81 0.23
C ASP A 762 -33.03 49.85 1.34
N LEU A 763 -33.29 48.54 1.20
CA LEU A 763 -32.84 47.55 2.18
C LEU A 763 -31.31 47.49 2.24
N LEU A 764 -30.65 47.58 1.08
CA LEU A 764 -29.20 47.58 0.99
C LEU A 764 -28.62 48.82 1.66
N GLY A 765 -29.25 49.98 1.48
CA GLY A 765 -28.93 51.20 2.22
C GLY A 765 -29.08 51.02 3.73
N HIS A 766 -30.15 50.37 4.20
CA HIS A 766 -30.34 50.12 5.63
C HIS A 766 -29.30 49.16 6.24
N ILE A 767 -28.88 48.13 5.48
CA ILE A 767 -27.83 47.20 5.93
C ILE A 767 -26.47 47.90 5.95
N ASP A 768 -26.20 48.75 4.95
CA ASP A 768 -25.00 49.59 4.86
C ASP A 768 -24.94 50.60 6.00
N ASP A 769 -26.02 51.34 6.28
CA ASP A 769 -26.12 52.27 7.41
C ASP A 769 -25.92 51.57 8.77
N GLN A 770 -26.26 50.28 8.85
CA GLN A 770 -26.06 49.47 10.06
C GLN A 770 -24.64 48.89 10.17
N HIS A 771 -23.99 48.64 9.04
CA HIS A 771 -22.62 48.18 8.93
C HIS A 771 -21.64 49.34 9.21
N ASP A 772 -21.94 50.52 8.63
CA ASP A 772 -21.20 51.76 8.81
C ASP A 772 -21.28 52.24 10.26
N CYS A 773 -20.11 52.65 10.77
CA CYS A 773 -20.04 53.22 12.10
C CYS A 773 -20.52 54.66 12.05
N SER A 774 -21.41 55.02 12.97
CA SER A 774 -21.81 56.41 13.13
C SER A 774 -20.58 57.28 13.44
N LEU A 775 -20.60 58.55 13.03
CA LEU A 775 -19.52 59.49 13.32
C LEU A 775 -19.18 59.53 14.82
N SER A 776 -20.18 59.34 15.70
CA SER A 776 -19.97 59.17 17.13
C SER A 776 -19.16 57.91 17.47
N GLU A 777 -19.48 56.76 16.91
CA GLU A 777 -18.74 55.51 17.16
C GLU A 777 -17.31 55.59 16.65
N VAL A 778 -17.07 56.23 15.50
CA VAL A 778 -15.71 56.48 14.99
C VAL A 778 -14.93 57.43 15.92
N ILE A 779 -15.55 58.52 16.38
CA ILE A 779 -14.90 59.50 17.27
C ILE A 779 -14.59 58.91 18.66
N PHE A 780 -15.43 58.00 19.16
CA PHE A 780 -15.26 57.38 20.48
C PHE A 780 -14.54 56.02 20.45
N SER A 781 -14.32 55.42 19.27
CA SER A 781 -13.42 54.28 19.08
C SER A 781 -11.95 54.66 19.30
N ASP A 782 -11.09 53.67 19.58
CA ASP A 782 -9.69 53.68 20.10
C ASP A 782 -8.73 54.85 19.77
N ALA A 783 -9.01 55.69 18.78
CA ALA A 783 -8.17 56.82 18.40
C ALA A 783 -8.14 57.97 19.43
N ILE A 784 -9.17 58.13 20.27
CA ILE A 784 -9.28 59.29 21.19
C ILE A 784 -9.45 58.91 22.67
N PHE A 785 -10.14 57.81 23.01
CA PHE A 785 -10.34 57.38 24.39
C PHE A 785 -10.09 55.86 24.60
N PRO A 786 -8.84 55.43 24.86
CA PRO A 786 -8.47 54.01 25.01
C PRO A 786 -8.94 53.35 26.31
N TRP A 787 -10.00 53.86 26.94
CA TRP A 787 -10.51 53.37 28.23
C TRP A 787 -11.86 52.65 28.06
N GLY A 788 -11.83 51.48 27.42
CA GLY A 788 -12.71 50.35 27.74
C GLY A 788 -14.19 50.46 27.37
N TRP A 789 -14.55 51.18 26.32
CA TRP A 789 -15.83 50.92 25.65
C TRP A 789 -15.53 49.95 24.52
N GLU A 790 -16.01 48.72 24.67
CA GLU A 790 -15.70 47.59 23.80
C GLU A 790 -15.89 47.95 22.31
N ASP A 791 -15.04 47.34 21.48
CA ASP A 791 -14.96 47.40 20.01
C ASP A 791 -16.31 47.14 19.29
N GLU A 792 -17.28 48.04 19.41
CA GLU A 792 -18.66 47.82 18.94
C GLU A 792 -18.90 48.25 17.49
N CYS A 793 -17.90 48.87 16.83
CA CYS A 793 -18.00 49.31 15.44
C CYS A 793 -18.04 48.08 14.51
N PRO A 794 -19.16 47.79 13.82
CA PRO A 794 -19.27 46.60 12.97
C PRO A 794 -18.31 46.59 11.78
N ASP A 795 -17.83 47.76 11.35
CA ASP A 795 -16.84 47.91 10.28
C ASP A 795 -15.38 47.60 10.73
N SER A 796 -15.14 47.52 12.04
CA SER A 796 -13.77 47.32 12.59
C SER A 796 -13.12 45.99 12.21
N ASP A 797 -13.92 44.94 11.89
CA ASP A 797 -13.38 43.65 11.49
C ASP A 797 -13.09 43.54 9.98
N GLY A 798 -13.50 44.54 9.19
CA GLY A 798 -13.33 44.62 7.74
C GLY A 798 -14.12 43.56 6.96
N ALA A 799 -15.16 42.97 7.55
CA ALA A 799 -15.95 41.92 6.92
C ALA A 799 -17.07 42.46 6.02
N VAL A 800 -17.37 41.72 4.97
CA VAL A 800 -18.48 42.00 4.07
C VAL A 800 -19.79 41.51 4.68
N TRP A 801 -20.75 42.40 4.83
CA TRP A 801 -22.11 42.10 5.28
C TRP A 801 -22.97 41.63 4.10
N VAL A 802 -23.49 40.40 4.17
CA VAL A 802 -24.32 39.81 3.12
C VAL A 802 -25.72 39.53 3.66
N GLY A 803 -26.69 40.35 3.25
CA GLY A 803 -28.11 40.15 3.51
C GLY A 803 -28.70 39.06 2.63
N ILE A 804 -29.23 37.99 3.22
CA ILE A 804 -29.77 36.85 2.49
C ILE A 804 -31.29 36.86 2.60
N THR A 805 -31.96 37.04 1.46
CA THR A 805 -33.43 37.05 1.37
C THR A 805 -33.96 35.64 1.11
N PRO A 806 -35.20 35.31 1.53
CA PRO A 806 -35.81 34.00 1.26
C PRO A 806 -36.36 33.89 -0.17
N ARG A 807 -36.44 35.00 -0.94
CA ARG A 807 -37.04 35.02 -2.28
C ARG A 807 -35.97 34.97 -3.36
N SER A 808 -36.25 34.23 -4.44
CA SER A 808 -35.37 34.11 -5.62
C SER A 808 -35.82 34.97 -6.81
N GLU A 809 -36.85 35.81 -6.64
CA GLU A 809 -37.46 36.56 -7.75
C GLU A 809 -36.56 37.67 -8.31
N TRP A 810 -35.46 38.00 -7.62
CA TRP A 810 -34.50 39.03 -8.00
C TRP A 810 -33.05 38.53 -7.96
N GLY A 811 -32.23 39.06 -8.87
CA GLY A 811 -30.87 38.58 -9.17
C GLY A 811 -29.76 39.04 -8.23
N GLY A 812 -30.07 39.54 -7.02
CA GLY A 812 -29.11 40.14 -6.09
C GLY A 812 -28.87 41.63 -6.32
N MET A 813 -28.23 42.29 -5.35
CA MET A 813 -27.72 43.67 -5.48
C MET A 813 -26.60 43.92 -4.48
N ALA A 814 -25.44 44.39 -4.97
CA ALA A 814 -24.35 44.91 -4.16
C ALA A 814 -24.25 46.43 -4.29
N GLN A 815 -23.72 47.09 -3.25
CA GLN A 815 -23.44 48.52 -3.36
C GLN A 815 -22.26 48.74 -4.30
N GLY A 816 -22.58 49.18 -5.53
CA GLY A 816 -21.57 49.55 -6.51
C GLY A 816 -20.72 50.72 -6.02
N PHE A 817 -19.44 50.66 -6.35
CA PHE A 817 -18.41 51.63 -6.00
C PHE A 817 -18.86 53.09 -6.28
N ARG A 818 -18.90 53.95 -5.25
CA ARG A 818 -18.82 55.39 -5.44
C ARG A 818 -17.34 55.78 -5.52
N PRO A 819 -16.90 56.69 -6.42
CA PRO A 819 -15.49 57.03 -6.64
C PRO A 819 -14.70 57.57 -5.43
N PHE A 820 -15.32 57.74 -4.25
CA PHE A 820 -14.74 58.44 -3.11
C PHE A 820 -14.85 57.68 -1.77
N ASP A 821 -15.34 56.43 -1.77
CA ASP A 821 -15.62 55.67 -0.53
C ASP A 821 -15.02 54.26 -0.66
N GLU A 822 -13.90 54.01 0.03
CA GLU A 822 -13.08 52.80 -0.17
C GLU A 822 -13.62 51.54 0.55
N SER A 823 -14.73 51.62 1.29
CA SER A 823 -15.13 50.59 2.26
C SER A 823 -16.57 50.05 2.17
N ARG A 824 -17.33 50.28 1.09
CA ARG A 824 -18.69 49.71 1.03
C ARG A 824 -18.65 48.20 0.86
N ASN A 825 -18.98 47.52 1.95
CA ASN A 825 -18.79 46.09 2.17
C ASN A 825 -20.14 45.38 2.31
N THR A 826 -21.19 45.83 1.61
CA THR A 826 -22.56 45.29 1.75
C THR A 826 -23.14 44.73 0.46
N ALA A 827 -23.86 43.61 0.57
CA ALA A 827 -24.56 42.94 -0.52
C ALA A 827 -25.88 42.32 -0.07
N ILE A 828 -26.86 42.22 -0.99
CA ILE A 828 -28.12 41.49 -0.80
C ILE A 828 -28.24 40.40 -1.84
N VAL A 829 -28.53 39.18 -1.38
CA VAL A 829 -28.52 37.98 -2.23
C VAL A 829 -29.79 37.12 -1.99
N PRO A 830 -30.33 36.48 -3.03
CA PRO A 830 -31.26 35.36 -2.88
C PRO A 830 -30.53 34.10 -2.38
N PRO A 831 -31.24 32.99 -2.06
CA PRO A 831 -30.62 31.76 -1.58
C PRO A 831 -29.96 30.93 -2.70
N GLU A 832 -29.25 31.60 -3.62
CA GLU A 832 -28.56 31.00 -4.75
C GLU A 832 -27.06 31.24 -4.64
N GLN A 833 -26.28 30.15 -4.58
CA GLN A 833 -24.82 30.23 -4.41
C GLN A 833 -24.12 31.11 -5.44
N VAL A 834 -24.62 31.11 -6.68
CA VAL A 834 -23.96 31.80 -7.80
C VAL A 834 -24.25 33.28 -7.76
N VAL A 835 -25.47 33.66 -7.35
CA VAL A 835 -25.81 35.07 -7.09
C VAL A 835 -25.04 35.57 -5.89
N ALA A 836 -24.95 34.78 -4.82
CA ALA A 836 -24.18 35.17 -3.64
C ALA A 836 -22.71 35.44 -3.99
N ALA A 837 -22.08 34.56 -4.77
CA ALA A 837 -20.73 34.79 -5.27
C ALA A 837 -20.65 36.03 -6.18
N HIS A 838 -21.63 36.25 -7.06
CA HIS A 838 -21.71 37.39 -7.97
C HIS A 838 -21.70 38.72 -7.22
N GLU A 839 -22.61 38.89 -6.25
CA GLU A 839 -22.71 40.12 -5.46
C GLU A 839 -21.48 40.32 -4.57
N MET A 840 -20.93 39.24 -4.00
CA MET A 840 -19.64 39.29 -3.30
C MET A 840 -18.48 39.65 -4.25
N GLY A 841 -18.59 39.31 -5.54
CA GLY A 841 -17.64 39.74 -6.56
C GLY A 841 -17.62 41.26 -6.75
N HIS A 842 -18.77 41.93 -6.66
CA HIS A 842 -18.86 43.38 -6.72
C HIS A 842 -18.18 44.07 -5.53
N THR A 843 -18.30 43.53 -4.31
CA THR A 843 -17.57 44.07 -3.14
C THR A 843 -16.06 43.87 -3.29
N LEU A 844 -15.65 42.88 -4.10
CA LEU A 844 -14.27 42.70 -4.56
C LEU A 844 -13.93 43.52 -5.81
N LYS A 845 -14.67 44.56 -6.18
CA LYS A 845 -14.40 45.42 -7.36
C LYS A 845 -14.30 44.64 -8.67
N LEU A 846 -15.10 43.59 -8.83
CA LEU A 846 -15.33 42.95 -10.13
C LEU A 846 -16.51 43.66 -10.81
N ASN A 847 -16.32 44.03 -12.08
CA ASN A 847 -17.39 44.57 -12.90
C ASN A 847 -18.11 43.43 -13.63
N HIS A 848 -19.25 43.74 -14.22
CA HIS A 848 -19.92 42.78 -15.09
C HIS A 848 -19.06 42.42 -16.28
N VAL A 849 -19.29 41.23 -16.83
CA VAL A 849 -18.68 40.80 -18.08
C VAL A 849 -19.70 40.96 -19.18
N ASN A 850 -19.35 41.70 -20.24
CA ASN A 850 -20.23 41.90 -21.37
C ASN A 850 -20.42 40.57 -22.12
N SER A 851 -21.62 39.99 -22.05
CA SER A 851 -22.00 38.86 -22.88
C SER A 851 -23.04 39.30 -23.90
N ASN A 852 -22.77 39.08 -25.19
CA ASN A 852 -23.68 39.42 -26.30
C ASN A 852 -24.92 38.49 -26.37
N PHE A 853 -25.29 37.81 -25.28
CA PHE A 853 -26.26 36.71 -25.33
C PHE A 853 -27.66 37.12 -24.87
N ASN A 854 -28.67 36.54 -25.52
CA ASN A 854 -30.11 36.82 -25.44
C ASN A 854 -30.80 36.53 -24.08
N CYS A 855 -30.07 36.46 -22.98
CA CYS A 855 -30.64 36.41 -21.63
C CYS A 855 -31.01 37.84 -21.19
N THR A 856 -31.91 38.46 -21.96
CA THR A 856 -32.71 39.67 -21.66
C THR A 856 -32.04 40.75 -20.79
N GLY A 857 -31.06 41.43 -21.35
CA GLY A 857 -30.60 42.72 -20.86
C GLY A 857 -29.25 43.08 -21.45
N THR A 858 -29.15 44.22 -22.14
CA THR A 858 -27.86 44.90 -22.25
C THR A 858 -27.53 45.37 -20.84
N PRO A 859 -26.44 44.94 -20.23
CA PRO A 859 -26.20 45.33 -18.85
C PRO A 859 -26.05 46.86 -18.72
N GLU A 860 -26.33 47.40 -17.54
CA GLU A 860 -26.05 48.81 -17.23
C GLU A 860 -24.73 48.88 -16.44
N GLY A 861 -23.83 49.81 -16.80
CA GLY A 861 -22.58 50.06 -16.06
C GLY A 861 -21.27 49.68 -16.78
N ASP A 862 -20.18 49.72 -16.02
CA ASP A 862 -18.82 49.39 -16.50
C ASP A 862 -18.64 47.88 -16.66
N TYR A 863 -17.70 47.49 -17.54
CA TYR A 863 -17.45 46.09 -17.88
C TYR A 863 -15.99 45.71 -17.78
N ASP A 864 -15.76 44.49 -17.31
CA ASP A 864 -14.50 43.80 -17.46
C ASP A 864 -14.46 43.08 -18.80
N VAL A 865 -13.41 43.34 -19.58
CA VAL A 865 -13.15 42.63 -20.84
C VAL A 865 -12.56 41.27 -20.51
N LEU A 866 -13.32 40.20 -20.75
CA LEU A 866 -12.85 38.82 -20.63
C LEU A 866 -12.65 38.16 -22.00
N PRO A 867 -11.72 37.18 -22.10
CA PRO A 867 -11.64 36.32 -23.27
C PRO A 867 -12.98 35.61 -23.55
N ASN A 868 -13.30 35.44 -24.84
CA ASN A 868 -14.52 34.75 -25.31
C ASN A 868 -15.83 35.27 -24.70
N ASP A 869 -15.92 36.58 -24.43
CA ASP A 869 -17.10 37.22 -23.81
C ASP A 869 -17.52 36.56 -22.48
N GLY A 870 -16.55 36.05 -21.72
CA GLY A 870 -16.76 35.34 -20.46
C GLY A 870 -17.25 33.89 -20.59
N ARG A 871 -17.30 33.33 -21.79
CA ARG A 871 -17.71 31.93 -21.99
C ARG A 871 -16.68 30.95 -21.42
N ILE A 872 -17.17 29.97 -20.66
CA ILE A 872 -16.38 28.89 -20.07
C ILE A 872 -16.44 27.66 -20.98
N GLN A 873 -15.32 26.97 -21.18
CA GLN A 873 -15.30 25.81 -22.05
C GLN A 873 -16.03 24.61 -21.40
N PRO A 874 -16.71 23.78 -22.20
CA PRO A 874 -17.19 22.46 -21.80
C PRO A 874 -16.24 21.68 -20.89
N GLY A 875 -16.70 21.39 -19.67
CA GLY A 875 -15.97 20.56 -18.70
C GLY A 875 -14.88 21.28 -17.89
N ASP A 876 -14.66 22.58 -18.11
CA ASP A 876 -13.79 23.42 -17.26
C ASP A 876 -14.35 23.59 -15.85
N ALA A 877 -15.66 23.80 -15.78
CA ALA A 877 -16.39 24.01 -14.54
C ALA A 877 -16.66 22.66 -13.84
N PHE A 878 -16.27 22.59 -12.56
CA PHE A 878 -16.48 21.41 -11.74
C PHE A 878 -16.90 21.83 -10.34
N ASN A 879 -17.92 21.16 -9.78
CA ASN A 879 -18.37 21.40 -8.42
C ASN A 879 -17.67 20.44 -7.44
N PRO A 880 -16.80 20.95 -6.54
CA PRO A 880 -16.07 20.08 -5.63
C PRO A 880 -16.95 19.26 -4.69
N ARG A 881 -18.05 19.85 -4.23
CA ARG A 881 -18.92 19.23 -3.22
C ARG A 881 -19.77 18.12 -3.80
N SER A 882 -20.30 18.30 -5.02
CA SER A 882 -21.09 17.25 -5.66
C SER A 882 -20.23 16.20 -6.36
N GLY A 883 -18.95 16.48 -6.59
CA GLY A 883 -18.09 15.58 -7.36
C GLY A 883 -18.50 15.47 -8.83
N ARG A 884 -19.18 16.50 -9.36
CA ARG A 884 -19.73 16.49 -10.73
C ARG A 884 -19.26 17.70 -11.53
N VAL A 885 -19.09 17.46 -12.83
CA VAL A 885 -19.01 18.53 -13.82
C VAL A 885 -20.31 19.34 -13.78
N ILE A 886 -20.22 20.65 -13.91
CA ILE A 886 -21.41 21.49 -14.12
C ILE A 886 -21.92 21.21 -15.53
N ASP A 887 -23.15 20.68 -15.63
CA ASP A 887 -23.75 20.31 -16.91
C ASP A 887 -23.69 21.50 -17.90
N ASN A 888 -23.05 21.23 -19.02
CA ASN A 888 -22.75 22.17 -20.10
C ASN A 888 -23.65 21.96 -21.32
N SER A 889 -24.76 21.22 -21.16
CA SER A 889 -25.84 21.19 -22.16
C SER A 889 -26.31 22.61 -22.53
N THR A 890 -26.00 23.60 -21.69
CA THR A 890 -26.08 25.03 -21.96
C THR A 890 -24.71 25.71 -21.86
N ILE A 891 -24.52 26.82 -22.60
CA ILE A 891 -23.28 27.59 -22.58
C ILE A 891 -23.08 28.19 -21.18
N LEU A 892 -22.00 27.81 -20.50
CA LEU A 892 -21.60 28.40 -19.23
C LEU A 892 -20.87 29.73 -19.47
N TYR A 893 -21.18 30.72 -18.65
CA TYR A 893 -20.51 32.01 -18.63
C TYR A 893 -19.92 32.29 -17.26
N ASP A 894 -19.03 33.28 -17.21
CA ASP A 894 -18.47 33.77 -15.97
C ASP A 894 -19.56 34.20 -14.98
N PHE A 895 -19.29 34.00 -13.69
CA PHE A 895 -20.24 34.29 -12.64
C PHE A 895 -20.60 35.76 -12.55
N MET A 896 -19.75 36.66 -13.05
CA MET A 896 -20.01 38.10 -13.18
C MET A 896 -20.82 38.48 -14.45
N THR A 897 -21.39 37.52 -15.18
CA THR A 897 -22.37 37.79 -16.26
C THR A 897 -23.80 37.80 -15.74
N TYR A 898 -24.73 38.40 -16.49
CA TYR A 898 -26.19 38.31 -16.26
C TYR A 898 -26.86 37.06 -16.85
N SER A 899 -26.07 36.04 -17.20
CA SER A 899 -26.61 34.83 -17.82
C SER A 899 -27.31 33.90 -16.81
N CYS A 900 -28.15 33.00 -17.31
CA CYS A 900 -28.81 31.98 -16.48
C CYS A 900 -27.90 30.82 -16.06
N TYR A 901 -26.73 30.65 -16.70
CA TYR A 901 -25.79 29.56 -16.41
C TYR A 901 -24.40 30.12 -16.14
N ARG A 902 -24.10 30.28 -14.85
CA ARG A 902 -22.98 31.05 -14.35
C ARG A 902 -22.02 30.16 -13.56
N TRP A 903 -20.72 30.33 -13.79
CA TRP A 903 -19.65 29.68 -13.05
C TRP A 903 -18.39 30.56 -13.06
N VAL A 904 -17.40 30.30 -12.21
CA VAL A 904 -16.18 31.12 -12.22
C VAL A 904 -15.32 30.82 -13.44
N SER A 905 -14.94 31.85 -14.22
CA SER A 905 -13.96 31.71 -15.29
C SER A 905 -12.53 31.75 -14.75
N ARG A 906 -11.57 31.27 -15.53
CA ARG A 906 -10.15 31.33 -15.19
C ARG A 906 -9.68 32.75 -14.89
N THR A 907 -10.13 33.73 -15.67
CA THR A 907 -9.67 35.12 -15.52
C THR A 907 -10.15 35.73 -14.22
N ASN A 908 -11.43 35.57 -13.87
CA ASN A 908 -11.93 36.11 -12.61
C ASN A 908 -11.45 35.29 -11.39
N TRP A 909 -11.22 33.98 -11.52
CA TRP A 909 -10.52 33.23 -10.48
C TRP A 909 -9.16 33.84 -10.15
N LEU A 910 -8.34 34.13 -11.17
CA LEU A 910 -7.02 34.74 -10.98
C LEU A 910 -7.11 36.16 -10.41
N ARG A 911 -8.07 36.97 -10.86
CA ARG A 911 -8.28 38.33 -10.32
C ARG A 911 -8.69 38.32 -8.84
N VAL A 912 -9.56 37.40 -8.45
CA VAL A 912 -9.91 37.21 -7.03
C VAL A 912 -8.71 36.69 -6.27
N PHE A 913 -7.99 35.72 -6.83
CA PHE A 913 -6.81 35.13 -6.22
C PHE A 913 -5.72 36.18 -5.95
N ASP A 914 -5.46 37.11 -6.87
CA ASP A 914 -4.42 38.13 -6.74
C ASP A 914 -4.78 39.28 -5.79
N LYS A 915 -6.06 39.41 -5.39
CA LYS A 915 -6.51 40.42 -4.42
C LYS A 915 -6.22 40.04 -2.97
N PHE A 916 -6.17 38.75 -2.68
CA PHE A 916 -5.84 38.17 -1.37
C PHE A 916 -4.41 37.64 -1.36
#